data_AF-A0A1B9NP12-F1
#
_entry.id   AF-A0A1B9NP12-F1
#
_cell.length_a   1.000
_cell.length_b   1.000
_cell.length_c   1.000
_cell.angle_alpha   90.00
_cell.angle_beta   90.00
_cell.angle_gamma   90.00
#
_symmetry.space_group_name_H-M   'P 1'
#
loop_
_entity.id
_entity.type
_entity.pdbx_description
1 polymer ?
#
loop_
_entity_poly.entity_id
_entity_poly.type
_entity_poly.pdbx_seq_one_letter_code
_entity_poly.pdbx_strand_id
1 'polypeptide(L)'
;MNANLEKAEAIFTSLNWNNVTPDNILQQPLGSKEQQKIALSGLKSGEWDGYVRRGDSFELQDYVKCNKAYLVLYAIRIGVSASRALKLVRYAHSSLLLPVIMARGENYAQKFVQSASAPTDLVAQLVDQLNLAIPENPNYISDWTLYAAVAMRGDDIVKHFYDKTPPNLAQCQRRFFEHIHIAIALNIPATQSFTQLFSLGVALGWLEYEQAKELLFLALDIASRPVDRKAWLYTLDGLGITDAEFCQRASALIPLLTTGEAAMINRLAPVLIPFVDDELLVEVMMASLSSKIKSTQKLVLKTALNRNIPQNADRFMPLFTLLLSQTDDSIVALTRKIITQWQLDGDFMQASPVALKQLWHPTPSLWQLPPFELAPISPDILTELASELVKRDVSAHDCVMERFLAVANTIAYNDPQAAKASLVGVKLRADELLGFIFYWRKGKEIPYHDNFTCLLTARDYIVCKNLGKIPCLLSTPSMSDLSITVDDLCQRLETYQQLNIDVLEADLFLALTRLDVSIQSSSTKEKLSKLKITVTLPSGQKMSQNAEALVLQYLNDPVIEPKLALNANINDVSFLPQSLSDFPERIGNSWYTAELFSIFPLWGDSAIPSDIDWAKSYHQGFVFEQLVKKRSPFPPRSAITLLAAQRSHSSHVLGNIAQAVNQAWQRGLLRPGVADVLLLERLGSPPSRIASLVAVLADIGKQGMLSVVWPIFDQLIIASCNALRMLSGTVETVDAIAEFLPEVQYAVDQGIADASQLQLLGIRMLASKKGSANAIKKAQAIVDKLPNIAPAPLKQEVSMLAPDDFDQVWVKTEKTSVVPEDNVSIAVSKPVINPSSQFSKRLSKSLLFTLKLPNVANQVFQIVKGDWYYDLENEWQCEAYPAPLNHSEFCIDSQTESVWLHWSEASQCLVVEKSRYGLENCKNADNLIFSNALVMVIIGLLAQDSDTYHTNSIFEQNVEQGVIDADIMRKAIILFLDYPDFSPAKLIRLLEKKPNLLSVFYPVLIECIKFVGKIAKRDEKIPAWINRILDMSFIYVPYLQEATKRGYLSESDSHWQGLADIAHAKVKSTAVNKARQLLEFIK
;
A
#
# COMPACT_ATOMS: atom_id res chain seq x y z
N MET A 1 -23.54 -21.77 28.19
CA MET A 1 -22.68 -21.24 29.26
C MET A 1 -22.00 -22.39 29.99
N ASN A 2 -20.71 -22.26 30.31
CA ASN A 2 -19.93 -23.30 30.97
C ASN A 2 -20.25 -23.31 32.48
N ALA A 3 -20.97 -24.32 32.97
CA ALA A 3 -21.36 -24.44 34.38
C ALA A 3 -20.17 -24.41 35.37
N ASN A 4 -18.95 -24.70 34.90
CA ASN A 4 -17.75 -24.58 35.72
C ASN A 4 -17.25 -23.14 35.85
N LEU A 5 -17.49 -22.28 34.86
CA LEU A 5 -17.14 -20.85 34.90
C LEU A 5 -18.04 -20.10 35.90
N GLU A 6 -19.35 -20.34 35.87
CA GLU A 6 -20.30 -19.76 36.83
C GLU A 6 -19.95 -20.12 38.29
N LYS A 7 -19.56 -21.38 38.53
CA LYS A 7 -19.08 -21.82 39.85
C LYS A 7 -17.78 -21.12 40.26
N ALA A 8 -16.87 -20.89 39.32
CA ALA A 8 -15.64 -20.14 39.59
C ALA A 8 -15.94 -18.67 39.93
N GLU A 9 -16.88 -18.03 39.23
CA GLU A 9 -17.33 -16.66 39.52
C GLU A 9 -18.03 -16.54 40.87
N ALA A 10 -18.87 -17.51 41.23
CA ALA A 10 -19.53 -17.54 42.53
C ALA A 10 -18.50 -17.63 43.68
N ILE A 11 -17.47 -18.48 43.54
CA ILE A 11 -16.37 -18.58 44.50
C ILE A 11 -15.59 -17.27 44.56
N PHE A 12 -15.18 -16.74 43.41
CA PHE A 12 -14.48 -15.46 43.28
C PHE A 12 -15.23 -14.31 43.99
N THR A 13 -16.54 -14.23 43.76
CA THR A 13 -17.41 -13.21 44.36
C THR A 13 -17.57 -13.40 45.87
N SER A 14 -17.75 -14.65 46.33
CA SER A 14 -17.85 -14.97 47.77
C SER A 14 -16.58 -14.62 48.55
N LEU A 15 -15.43 -14.62 47.87
CA LEU A 15 -14.13 -14.26 48.42
C LEU A 15 -13.81 -12.76 48.27
N ASN A 16 -14.79 -11.95 47.85
CA ASN A 16 -14.70 -10.50 47.72
C ASN A 16 -13.55 -9.99 46.84
N TRP A 17 -13.21 -10.72 45.78
CA TRP A 17 -12.09 -10.35 44.90
C TRP A 17 -12.34 -9.10 44.04
N ASN A 18 -13.59 -8.66 43.87
CA ASN A 18 -13.93 -7.44 43.10
C ASN A 18 -13.37 -6.14 43.73
N ASN A 19 -12.99 -6.17 45.01
CA ASN A 19 -12.56 -5.00 45.77
C ASN A 19 -11.08 -5.04 46.16
N VAL A 20 -10.28 -5.81 45.42
CA VAL A 20 -8.84 -5.98 45.68
C VAL A 20 -8.06 -4.74 45.22
N THR A 21 -7.10 -4.32 46.03
CA THR A 21 -6.19 -3.22 45.74
C THR A 21 -4.78 -3.77 45.44
N PRO A 22 -3.90 -3.00 44.77
CA PRO A 22 -2.50 -3.39 44.60
C PRO A 22 -1.81 -3.82 45.91
N ASP A 23 -2.16 -3.18 47.03
CA ASP A 23 -1.52 -3.42 48.33
C ASP A 23 -1.97 -4.72 49.03
N ASN A 24 -3.18 -5.21 48.74
CA ASN A 24 -3.76 -6.38 49.42
C ASN A 24 -3.89 -7.63 48.52
N ILE A 25 -3.52 -7.52 47.24
CA ILE A 25 -3.73 -8.55 46.22
C ILE A 25 -3.08 -9.90 46.53
N LEU A 26 -1.93 -9.91 47.20
CA LEU A 26 -1.22 -11.13 47.57
C LEU A 26 -1.75 -11.75 48.88
N GLN A 27 -2.39 -10.94 49.72
CA GLN A 27 -2.97 -11.34 51.00
C GLN A 27 -4.42 -11.80 50.84
N GLN A 28 -5.07 -11.46 49.73
CA GLN A 28 -6.47 -11.82 49.47
C GLN A 28 -6.68 -13.35 49.54
N PRO A 29 -7.71 -13.84 50.28
CA PRO A 29 -7.98 -15.26 50.40
C PRO A 29 -8.28 -15.95 49.06
N LEU A 30 -7.72 -17.14 48.86
CA LEU A 30 -7.96 -17.94 47.64
C LEU A 30 -9.12 -18.94 47.77
N GLY A 31 -9.71 -19.06 48.97
CA GLY A 31 -10.68 -20.09 49.33
C GLY A 31 -10.03 -21.39 49.80
N SER A 32 -10.84 -22.37 50.22
CA SER A 32 -10.39 -23.71 50.59
C SER A 32 -9.74 -24.45 49.41
N LYS A 33 -9.02 -25.54 49.66
CA LYS A 33 -8.40 -26.34 48.58
C LYS A 33 -9.43 -26.90 47.61
N GLU A 34 -10.61 -27.27 48.11
CA GLU A 34 -11.75 -27.71 47.31
C GLU A 34 -12.29 -26.58 46.44
N GLN A 35 -12.47 -25.37 47.01
CA GLN A 35 -12.91 -24.19 46.26
C GLN A 35 -11.91 -23.81 45.16
N GLN A 36 -10.61 -23.80 45.47
CA GLN A 36 -9.55 -23.53 44.48
C GLN A 36 -9.57 -24.55 43.33
N LYS A 37 -9.77 -25.85 43.63
CA LYS A 37 -9.88 -26.89 42.60
C LYS A 37 -11.09 -26.68 41.68
N ILE A 38 -12.23 -26.30 42.24
CA ILE A 38 -13.45 -26.00 41.49
C ILE A 38 -13.24 -24.77 40.61
N ALA A 39 -12.74 -23.68 41.19
CA ALA A 39 -12.48 -22.43 40.47
C ALA A 39 -11.45 -22.61 39.35
N LEU A 40 -10.35 -23.33 39.62
CA LEU A 40 -9.32 -23.61 38.62
C LEU A 40 -9.88 -24.43 37.45
N SER A 41 -10.78 -25.38 37.72
CA SER A 41 -11.43 -26.17 36.66
C SER A 41 -12.24 -25.29 35.70
N GLY A 42 -12.87 -24.22 36.21
CA GLY A 42 -13.61 -23.24 35.42
C GLY A 42 -12.73 -22.22 34.70
N LEU A 43 -11.59 -21.84 35.27
CA LEU A 43 -10.76 -20.73 34.76
C LEU A 43 -9.57 -21.18 33.89
N LYS A 44 -9.16 -22.45 33.95
CA LYS A 44 -8.02 -23.00 33.18
C LYS A 44 -8.24 -23.03 31.66
N SER A 45 -9.48 -22.91 31.19
CA SER A 45 -9.87 -22.98 29.77
C SER A 45 -11.24 -22.32 29.53
N GLY A 46 -11.57 -22.02 28.28
CA GLY A 46 -12.84 -21.40 27.88
C GLY A 46 -12.69 -19.92 27.52
N GLU A 47 -13.67 -19.37 26.82
CA GLU A 47 -13.70 -17.94 26.48
C GLU A 47 -14.38 -17.13 27.59
N TRP A 48 -13.91 -15.92 27.84
CA TRP A 48 -14.51 -15.00 28.83
C TRP A 48 -15.40 -13.95 28.18
N ASP A 49 -15.18 -13.69 26.90
CA ASP A 49 -16.06 -12.96 26.01
C ASP A 49 -15.99 -13.61 24.63
N GLY A 50 -16.99 -13.34 23.83
CA GLY A 50 -17.00 -13.74 22.43
C GLY A 50 -18.07 -13.01 21.68
N TYR A 51 -17.88 -12.85 20.37
CA TYR A 51 -18.93 -12.31 19.53
C TYR A 51 -20.03 -13.34 19.40
N VAL A 52 -21.24 -12.95 19.80
CA VAL A 52 -22.45 -13.75 19.67
C VAL A 52 -23.39 -13.01 18.75
N ARG A 53 -23.90 -13.76 17.79
CA ARG A 53 -24.84 -13.23 16.80
C ARG A 53 -26.18 -12.93 17.47
N ARG A 54 -26.63 -11.68 17.39
CA ARG A 54 -27.98 -11.25 17.76
C ARG A 54 -28.65 -10.65 16.53
N GLY A 55 -29.51 -11.43 15.88
CA GLY A 55 -30.06 -11.05 14.59
C GLY A 55 -28.96 -10.98 13.52
N ASP A 56 -28.83 -9.83 12.86
CA ASP A 56 -27.87 -9.58 11.77
C ASP A 56 -26.59 -8.89 12.24
N SER A 57 -26.43 -8.64 13.55
CA SER A 57 -25.21 -8.05 14.13
C SER A 57 -24.46 -9.03 15.03
N PHE A 58 -23.15 -8.86 15.11
CA PHE A 58 -22.33 -9.47 16.14
C PHE A 58 -22.22 -8.53 17.32
N GLU A 59 -22.83 -8.92 18.43
CA GLU A 59 -22.63 -8.24 19.69
C GLU A 59 -21.54 -8.97 20.48
N LEU A 60 -20.62 -8.21 21.07
CA LEU A 60 -19.67 -8.78 22.02
C LEU A 60 -20.47 -9.25 23.25
N GLN A 61 -20.64 -10.56 23.41
CA GLN A 61 -21.25 -11.12 24.59
C GLN A 61 -20.18 -11.39 25.64
N ASP A 62 -20.37 -10.74 26.79
CA ASP A 62 -19.59 -11.08 27.97
C ASP A 62 -20.11 -12.36 28.62
N TYR A 63 -19.26 -13.36 28.77
CA TYR A 63 -19.60 -14.59 29.48
C TYR A 63 -19.26 -14.50 30.96
N VAL A 64 -18.50 -13.48 31.36
CA VAL A 64 -18.08 -13.24 32.73
C VAL A 64 -18.82 -12.03 33.29
N LYS A 65 -19.48 -12.19 34.43
CA LYS A 65 -20.25 -11.08 35.03
C LYS A 65 -19.44 -10.25 36.01
N CYS A 66 -18.35 -10.80 36.54
CA CYS A 66 -17.47 -10.11 37.47
C CYS A 66 -16.37 -9.30 36.76
N ASN A 67 -15.62 -8.49 37.52
CA ASN A 67 -14.55 -7.70 36.94
C ASN A 67 -13.41 -8.60 36.43
N LYS A 68 -13.26 -8.68 35.10
CA LYS A 68 -12.28 -9.53 34.43
C LYS A 68 -10.84 -9.24 34.87
N ALA A 69 -10.49 -7.98 35.12
CA ALA A 69 -9.13 -7.62 35.56
C ALA A 69 -8.76 -8.38 36.84
N TYR A 70 -9.64 -8.36 37.83
CA TYR A 70 -9.42 -9.08 39.09
C TYR A 70 -9.58 -10.60 38.95
N LEU A 71 -10.47 -11.06 38.05
CA LEU A 71 -10.62 -12.49 37.79
C LEU A 71 -9.34 -13.11 37.21
N VAL A 72 -8.61 -12.38 36.35
CA VAL A 72 -7.29 -12.84 35.85
C VAL A 72 -6.31 -13.01 37.00
N LEU A 73 -6.25 -12.04 37.92
CA LEU A 73 -5.34 -12.06 39.06
C LEU A 73 -5.65 -13.26 39.97
N TYR A 74 -6.93 -13.49 40.27
CA TYR A 74 -7.38 -14.66 41.01
C TYR A 74 -6.99 -15.96 40.29
N ALA A 75 -7.29 -16.07 38.99
CA ALA A 75 -7.00 -17.24 38.17
C ALA A 75 -5.50 -17.61 38.21
N ILE A 76 -4.61 -16.62 38.07
CA ILE A 76 -3.16 -16.83 38.13
C ILE A 76 -2.77 -17.37 39.52
N ARG A 77 -3.27 -16.75 40.60
CA ARG A 77 -2.93 -17.17 41.97
C ARG A 77 -3.39 -18.59 42.30
N ILE A 78 -4.57 -19.01 41.85
CA ILE A 78 -5.06 -20.39 42.07
C ILE A 78 -4.42 -21.42 41.13
N GLY A 79 -3.67 -20.99 40.12
CA GLY A 79 -2.75 -21.85 39.37
C GLY A 79 -3.09 -22.16 37.92
N VAL A 80 -3.70 -21.23 37.17
CA VAL A 80 -3.75 -21.38 35.70
C VAL A 80 -2.34 -21.40 35.09
N SER A 81 -2.16 -22.07 33.95
CA SER A 81 -0.87 -22.14 33.27
C SER A 81 -0.42 -20.78 32.72
N ALA A 82 0.90 -20.59 32.54
CA ALA A 82 1.44 -19.35 31.96
C ALA A 82 0.85 -19.06 30.56
N SER A 83 0.69 -20.10 29.72
CA SER A 83 0.04 -19.98 28.41
C SER A 83 -1.41 -19.49 28.50
N ARG A 84 -2.15 -19.92 29.53
CA ARG A 84 -3.51 -19.41 29.77
C ARG A 84 -3.49 -17.98 30.27
N ALA A 85 -2.60 -17.66 31.22
CA ALA A 85 -2.44 -16.29 31.73
C ALA A 85 -2.16 -15.29 30.60
N LEU A 86 -1.30 -15.64 29.63
CA LEU A 86 -0.98 -14.82 28.46
C LEU A 86 -2.17 -14.50 27.56
N LYS A 87 -3.16 -15.39 27.47
CA LYS A 87 -4.39 -15.08 26.73
C LYS A 87 -5.25 -14.06 27.48
N LEU A 88 -5.14 -14.04 28.80
CA LEU A 88 -5.99 -13.27 29.69
C LEU A 88 -5.39 -11.92 30.10
N VAL A 89 -4.08 -11.72 29.96
CA VAL A 89 -3.41 -10.48 30.43
C VAL A 89 -3.93 -9.19 29.81
N ARG A 90 -4.60 -9.25 28.64
CA ARG A 90 -5.30 -8.10 28.03
C ARG A 90 -6.38 -7.47 28.94
N TYR A 91 -6.87 -8.19 29.94
CA TYR A 91 -7.93 -7.71 30.83
C TYR A 91 -7.42 -6.97 32.06
N ALA A 92 -6.12 -6.99 32.36
CA ALA A 92 -5.57 -6.43 33.59
C ALA A 92 -4.31 -5.59 33.31
N HIS A 93 -4.14 -4.51 34.06
CA HIS A 93 -2.96 -3.66 33.97
C HIS A 93 -1.70 -4.36 34.48
N SER A 94 -0.55 -4.05 33.86
CA SER A 94 0.76 -4.61 34.22
C SER A 94 1.11 -4.41 35.70
N SER A 95 0.72 -3.27 36.29
CA SER A 95 0.92 -2.94 37.71
C SER A 95 0.29 -3.95 38.68
N LEU A 96 -0.85 -4.55 38.29
CA LEU A 96 -1.54 -5.56 39.09
C LEU A 96 -1.03 -6.98 38.79
N LEU A 97 -0.69 -7.26 37.52
CA LEU A 97 -0.23 -8.57 37.07
C LEU A 97 1.17 -8.91 37.61
N LEU A 98 2.07 -7.94 37.66
CA LEU A 98 3.47 -8.13 38.05
C LEU A 98 3.63 -8.81 39.41
N PRO A 99 3.10 -8.29 40.54
CA PRO A 99 3.25 -8.94 41.84
C PRO A 99 2.61 -10.35 41.87
N VAL A 100 1.52 -10.55 41.14
CA VAL A 100 0.80 -11.83 41.08
C VAL A 100 1.59 -12.90 40.32
N ILE A 101 2.24 -12.54 39.21
CA ILE A 101 3.09 -13.47 38.45
C ILE A 101 4.36 -13.79 39.24
N MET A 102 4.99 -12.80 39.87
CA MET A 102 6.18 -13.03 40.71
C MET A 102 5.90 -13.99 41.86
N ALA A 103 4.74 -13.88 42.52
CA ALA A 103 4.33 -14.77 43.60
C ALA A 103 4.14 -16.25 43.16
N ARG A 104 4.04 -16.52 41.86
CA ARG A 104 4.00 -17.90 41.31
C ARG A 104 5.36 -18.56 41.20
N GLY A 105 6.43 -17.79 41.39
CA GLY A 105 7.82 -18.26 41.36
C GLY A 105 8.47 -18.15 39.98
N GLU A 106 9.80 -18.22 40.00
CA GLU A 106 10.69 -17.99 38.85
C GLU A 106 10.35 -18.89 37.64
N ASN A 107 10.14 -20.19 37.87
CA ASN A 107 9.77 -21.14 36.82
C ASN A 107 8.47 -20.79 36.09
N TYR A 108 7.51 -20.16 36.79
CA TYR A 108 6.26 -19.73 36.17
C TYR A 108 6.48 -18.46 35.34
N ALA A 109 7.20 -17.49 35.89
CA ALA A 109 7.57 -16.27 35.20
C ALA A 109 8.42 -16.55 33.95
N GLN A 110 9.38 -17.47 34.01
CA GLN A 110 10.19 -17.85 32.85
C GLN A 110 9.35 -18.41 31.71
N LYS A 111 8.39 -19.30 32.01
CA LYS A 111 7.45 -19.84 31.00
C LYS A 111 6.53 -18.76 30.43
N PHE A 112 6.18 -17.76 31.23
CA PHE A 112 5.40 -16.60 30.80
C PHE A 112 6.21 -15.73 29.83
N VAL A 113 7.47 -15.42 30.18
CA VAL A 113 8.41 -14.60 29.40
C VAL A 113 8.77 -15.25 28.05
N GLN A 114 8.97 -16.57 28.00
CA GLN A 114 9.35 -17.30 26.77
C GLN A 114 8.26 -17.30 25.68
N SER A 115 7.01 -17.00 26.04
CA SER A 115 5.89 -17.02 25.11
C SER A 115 5.64 -15.59 24.61
N ALA A 116 6.35 -15.22 23.54
CA ALA A 116 6.63 -13.85 23.10
C ALA A 116 5.45 -13.00 22.55
N SER A 117 4.24 -13.17 23.07
CA SER A 117 3.03 -12.42 22.71
C SER A 117 2.44 -11.63 23.89
N ALA A 118 3.23 -11.39 24.95
CA ALA A 118 2.81 -10.72 26.18
C ALA A 118 3.02 -9.19 26.10
N PRO A 119 2.37 -8.39 26.97
CA PRO A 119 2.71 -6.97 27.14
C PRO A 119 4.19 -6.81 27.50
N THR A 120 4.94 -6.13 26.64
CA THR A 120 6.41 -6.11 26.71
C THR A 120 6.95 -5.39 27.95
N ASP A 121 6.21 -4.42 28.49
CA ASP A 121 6.55 -3.73 29.74
C ASP A 121 6.54 -4.69 30.94
N LEU A 122 5.52 -5.53 31.05
CA LEU A 122 5.41 -6.57 32.08
C LEU A 122 6.54 -7.60 31.96
N VAL A 123 6.86 -8.02 30.73
CA VAL A 123 7.98 -8.94 30.46
C VAL A 123 9.31 -8.31 30.86
N ALA A 124 9.55 -7.05 30.49
CA ALA A 124 10.78 -6.35 30.85
C ALA A 124 10.95 -6.24 32.37
N GLN A 125 9.85 -5.95 33.10
CA GLN A 125 9.85 -5.95 34.56
C GLN A 125 10.18 -7.33 35.15
N LEU A 126 9.59 -8.41 34.63
CA LEU A 126 9.87 -9.77 35.11
C LEU A 126 11.31 -10.21 34.83
N VAL A 127 11.82 -9.90 33.63
CA VAL A 127 13.21 -10.20 33.23
C VAL A 127 14.20 -9.53 34.17
N ASP A 128 13.99 -8.26 34.49
CA ASP A 128 14.86 -7.51 35.39
C ASP A 128 14.69 -7.92 36.87
N GLN A 129 13.46 -7.95 37.40
CA GLN A 129 13.23 -8.18 38.83
C GLN A 129 13.50 -9.62 39.29
N LEU A 130 13.35 -10.61 38.40
CA LEU A 130 13.65 -12.01 38.69
C LEU A 130 14.96 -12.48 38.04
N ASN A 131 15.73 -11.57 37.42
CA ASN A 131 16.98 -11.87 36.73
C ASN A 131 16.88 -13.04 35.72
N LEU A 132 15.79 -13.06 34.93
CA LEU A 132 15.52 -14.13 33.96
C LEU A 132 16.36 -13.93 32.69
N ALA A 133 16.50 -14.97 31.86
CA ALA A 133 17.12 -14.83 30.54
C ALA A 133 16.39 -13.79 29.68
N ILE A 134 17.15 -12.93 29.00
CA ILE A 134 16.60 -11.92 28.08
C ILE A 134 16.01 -12.65 26.87
N PRO A 135 14.75 -12.39 26.50
CA PRO A 135 14.14 -12.98 25.32
C PRO A 135 14.85 -12.57 24.02
N GLU A 136 15.29 -13.56 23.24
CA GLU A 136 15.76 -13.37 21.85
C GLU A 136 14.57 -13.19 20.89
N ASN A 137 13.67 -12.25 21.19
CA ASN A 137 12.51 -11.95 20.38
C ASN A 137 12.58 -10.50 19.86
N PRO A 138 12.45 -10.27 18.54
CA PRO A 138 12.55 -8.93 17.97
C PRO A 138 11.54 -7.90 18.52
N ASN A 139 10.30 -8.31 18.81
CA ASN A 139 9.27 -7.41 19.36
C ASN A 139 9.63 -7.01 20.79
N TYR A 140 10.10 -7.98 21.60
CA TYR A 140 10.55 -7.70 22.96
C TYR A 140 11.69 -6.68 22.98
N ILE A 141 12.73 -6.92 22.19
CA ILE A 141 13.92 -6.06 22.15
C ILE A 141 13.56 -4.68 21.60
N SER A 142 12.75 -4.60 20.54
CA SER A 142 12.35 -3.31 19.96
C SER A 142 11.63 -2.42 20.98
N ASP A 143 10.64 -2.97 21.70
CA ASP A 143 9.93 -2.23 22.76
C ASP A 143 10.86 -1.89 23.93
N TRP A 144 11.76 -2.80 24.32
CA TRP A 144 12.76 -2.52 25.36
C TRP A 144 13.66 -1.34 24.98
N THR A 145 14.14 -1.26 23.74
CA THR A 145 14.97 -0.12 23.30
C THR A 145 14.22 1.21 23.39
N LEU A 146 12.92 1.19 23.11
CA LEU A 146 12.04 2.35 23.27
C LEU A 146 11.91 2.74 24.75
N TYR A 147 11.63 1.78 25.64
CA TYR A 147 11.53 2.05 27.08
C TYR A 147 12.84 2.58 27.66
N ALA A 148 13.98 1.95 27.31
CA ALA A 148 15.30 2.39 27.74
C ALA A 148 15.59 3.81 27.28
N ALA A 149 15.27 4.15 26.02
CA ALA A 149 15.55 5.47 25.49
C ALA A 149 14.74 6.57 26.18
N VAL A 150 13.44 6.32 26.44
CA VAL A 150 12.58 7.25 27.20
C VAL A 150 13.10 7.42 28.61
N ALA A 151 13.45 6.32 29.29
CA ALA A 151 14.00 6.36 30.65
C ALA A 151 15.32 7.14 30.72
N MET A 152 16.23 6.92 29.77
CA MET A 152 17.54 7.60 29.70
C MET A 152 17.46 9.10 29.40
N ARG A 153 16.40 9.56 28.71
CA ARG A 153 16.16 11.00 28.48
C ARG A 153 15.58 11.73 29.70
N GLY A 154 15.05 10.99 30.69
CA GLY A 154 14.30 11.57 31.79
C GLY A 154 12.91 12.07 31.39
N ASP A 155 12.39 11.59 30.26
CA ASP A 155 11.02 11.87 29.83
C ASP A 155 10.03 11.26 30.83
N ASP A 156 8.89 11.92 31.03
CA ASP A 156 7.82 11.37 31.87
C ASP A 156 7.24 10.12 31.19
N ILE A 157 7.68 8.96 31.67
CA ILE A 157 7.29 7.64 31.20
C ILE A 157 5.76 7.49 31.22
N VAL A 158 5.06 8.10 32.19
CA VAL A 158 3.61 8.02 32.34
C VAL A 158 2.89 8.75 31.20
N LYS A 159 3.46 9.84 30.67
CA LYS A 159 2.91 10.57 29.52
C LYS A 159 3.13 9.83 28.19
N HIS A 160 4.13 8.97 28.11
CA HIS A 160 4.49 8.26 26.88
C HIS A 160 3.81 6.90 26.76
N PHE A 161 3.48 6.26 27.89
CA PHE A 161 3.01 4.88 27.94
C PHE A 161 1.84 4.69 28.91
N TYR A 162 0.74 5.43 28.68
CA TYR A 162 -0.52 5.29 29.41
C TYR A 162 -0.84 3.82 29.74
N ASP A 163 -1.16 3.53 31.00
CA ASP A 163 -1.51 2.20 31.53
C ASP A 163 -0.43 1.10 31.51
N LYS A 164 0.83 1.44 31.19
CA LYS A 164 1.98 0.52 31.23
C LYS A 164 2.93 0.81 32.40
N THR A 165 3.74 -0.19 32.77
CA THR A 165 4.79 -0.06 33.79
C THR A 165 6.17 -0.45 33.23
N PRO A 166 6.74 0.32 32.29
CA PRO A 166 8.01 -0.02 31.68
C PRO A 166 9.18 0.08 32.69
N PRO A 167 10.34 -0.51 32.39
CA PRO A 167 11.50 -0.47 33.27
C PRO A 167 11.96 0.97 33.51
N ASN A 168 12.29 1.30 34.75
CA ASN A 168 12.87 2.60 35.10
C ASN A 168 14.36 2.68 34.72
N LEU A 169 14.97 3.86 34.88
CA LEU A 169 16.36 4.11 34.52
C LEU A 169 17.35 3.10 35.15
N ALA A 170 17.22 2.83 36.45
CA ALA A 170 18.11 1.89 37.16
C ALA A 170 17.93 0.45 36.65
N GLN A 171 16.70 0.05 36.33
CA GLN A 171 16.41 -1.27 35.75
C GLN A 171 17.02 -1.41 34.36
N CYS A 172 16.93 -0.35 33.54
CA CYS A 172 17.56 -0.34 32.22
C CYS A 172 19.08 -0.43 32.32
N GLN A 173 19.70 0.25 33.29
CA GLN A 173 21.15 0.24 33.49
C GLN A 173 21.71 -1.16 33.76
N ARG A 174 21.06 -1.95 34.63
CA ARG A 174 21.60 -3.22 35.16
C ARG A 174 22.05 -4.20 34.08
N ARG A 175 21.29 -4.30 32.99
CA ARG A 175 21.53 -5.25 31.90
C ARG A 175 21.57 -4.56 30.54
N PHE A 176 21.91 -3.27 30.53
CA PHE A 176 21.94 -2.46 29.32
C PHE A 176 22.80 -3.09 28.22
N PHE A 177 24.02 -3.47 28.58
CA PHE A 177 25.00 -4.05 27.64
C PHE A 177 24.50 -5.35 27.00
N GLU A 178 23.90 -6.24 27.79
CA GLU A 178 23.36 -7.52 27.28
C GLU A 178 22.22 -7.32 26.29
N HIS A 179 21.33 -6.35 26.54
CA HIS A 179 20.24 -6.02 25.63
C HIS A 179 20.75 -5.43 24.31
N ILE A 180 21.76 -4.54 24.35
CA ILE A 180 22.38 -3.98 23.14
C ILE A 180 23.03 -5.09 22.29
N HIS A 181 23.75 -6.02 22.92
CA HIS A 181 24.36 -7.15 22.23
C HIS A 181 23.33 -8.04 21.54
N ILE A 182 22.26 -8.40 22.24
CA ILE A 182 21.18 -9.21 21.66
C ILE A 182 20.48 -8.45 20.53
N ALA A 183 20.25 -7.14 20.70
CA ALA A 183 19.62 -6.31 19.67
C ALA A 183 20.44 -6.25 18.38
N ILE A 184 21.77 -6.14 18.48
CA ILE A 184 22.65 -6.20 17.33
C ILE A 184 22.64 -7.61 16.72
N ALA A 185 22.79 -8.66 17.54
CA ALA A 185 22.80 -10.04 17.06
C ALA A 185 21.51 -10.44 16.32
N LEU A 186 20.36 -9.92 16.74
CA LEU A 186 19.06 -10.11 16.08
C LEU A 186 18.84 -9.20 14.85
N ASN A 187 19.79 -8.33 14.51
CA ASN A 187 19.71 -7.34 13.44
C ASN A 187 18.45 -6.47 13.53
N ILE A 188 18.14 -5.97 14.74
CA ILE A 188 16.97 -5.12 14.99
C ILE A 188 17.09 -3.82 14.17
N PRO A 189 16.01 -3.35 13.50
CA PRO A 189 16.04 -2.13 12.72
C PRO A 189 16.57 -0.92 13.50
N ALA A 190 17.31 -0.04 12.82
CA ALA A 190 17.97 1.13 13.39
C ALA A 190 16.98 2.28 13.64
N THR A 191 15.95 2.01 14.45
CA THR A 191 14.98 3.02 14.87
C THR A 191 15.67 4.10 15.68
N GLN A 192 15.11 5.33 15.65
CA GLN A 192 15.64 6.44 16.44
C GLN A 192 15.79 6.09 17.93
N SER A 193 14.84 5.30 18.46
CA SER A 193 14.87 4.79 19.82
C SER A 193 16.10 3.95 20.12
N PHE A 194 16.47 3.06 19.21
CA PHE A 194 17.62 2.18 19.39
C PHE A 194 18.94 2.92 19.15
N THR A 195 19.06 3.71 18.09
CA THR A 195 20.32 4.39 17.73
C THR A 195 20.79 5.39 18.80
N GLN A 196 19.87 6.09 19.46
CA GLN A 196 20.25 7.06 20.50
C GLN A 196 20.74 6.41 21.80
N LEU A 197 20.51 5.11 22.01
CA LEU A 197 20.99 4.41 23.21
C LEU A 197 22.52 4.43 23.29
N PHE A 198 23.22 4.47 22.17
CA PHE A 198 24.68 4.52 22.14
C PHE A 198 25.19 5.86 22.68
N SER A 199 24.70 6.98 22.14
CA SER A 199 25.10 8.31 22.61
C SER A 199 24.65 8.58 24.05
N LEU A 200 23.42 8.17 24.42
CA LEU A 200 22.92 8.32 25.79
C LEU A 200 23.70 7.41 26.75
N GLY A 201 24.03 6.19 26.34
CA GLY A 201 24.80 5.24 27.13
C GLY A 201 26.20 5.73 27.42
N VAL A 202 26.87 6.35 26.44
CA VAL A 202 28.17 7.00 26.66
C VAL A 202 28.05 8.23 27.56
N ALA A 203 27.04 9.08 27.34
CA ALA A 203 26.82 10.27 28.16
C ALA A 203 26.52 9.94 29.63
N LEU A 204 25.81 8.84 29.89
CA LEU A 204 25.49 8.35 31.24
C LEU A 204 26.61 7.46 31.84
N GLY A 205 27.68 7.18 31.09
CA GLY A 205 28.77 6.30 31.54
C GLY A 205 28.40 4.82 31.63
N TRP A 206 27.35 4.38 30.93
CA TRP A 206 26.93 2.97 30.85
C TRP A 206 27.65 2.20 29.74
N LEU A 207 28.18 2.91 28.76
CA LEU A 207 29.04 2.39 27.70
C LEU A 207 30.31 3.24 27.63
N GLU A 208 31.44 2.60 27.42
CA GLU A 208 32.65 3.31 27.03
C GLU A 208 32.57 3.71 25.55
N TYR A 209 33.21 4.83 25.18
CA TYR A 209 33.23 5.32 23.79
C TYR A 209 33.75 4.25 22.81
N GLU A 210 34.86 3.58 23.15
CA GLU A 210 35.43 2.52 22.31
C GLU A 210 34.47 1.35 22.12
N GLN A 211 33.78 0.93 23.19
CA GLN A 211 32.79 -0.15 23.11
C GLN A 211 31.58 0.23 22.25
N ALA A 212 31.04 1.44 22.43
CA ALA A 212 29.95 1.94 21.61
C ALA A 212 30.33 2.00 20.13
N LYS A 213 31.56 2.44 19.83
CA LYS A 213 32.13 2.50 18.48
C LYS A 213 32.23 1.10 17.85
N GLU A 214 32.78 0.11 18.55
CA GLU A 214 32.88 -1.27 18.04
C GLU A 214 31.51 -1.88 17.74
N LEU A 215 30.55 -1.68 18.65
CA LEU A 215 29.18 -2.19 18.48
C LEU A 215 28.46 -1.54 17.30
N LEU A 216 28.65 -0.24 17.08
CA LEU A 216 28.08 0.47 15.94
C LEU A 216 28.69 0.02 14.61
N PHE A 217 30.00 -0.25 14.57
CA PHE A 217 30.62 -0.83 13.38
C PHE A 217 30.10 -2.23 13.08
N LEU A 218 29.92 -3.07 14.10
CA LEU A 218 29.32 -4.39 13.95
C LEU A 218 27.87 -4.28 13.44
N ALA A 219 27.07 -3.37 14.01
CA ALA A 219 25.70 -3.13 13.58
C ALA A 219 25.62 -2.64 12.13
N LEU A 220 26.57 -1.78 11.72
CA LEU A 220 26.68 -1.29 10.35
C LEU A 220 27.02 -2.40 9.35
N ASP A 221 27.91 -3.33 9.72
CA ASP A 221 28.36 -4.44 8.88
C ASP A 221 27.24 -5.47 8.62
N ILE A 222 26.49 -5.84 9.66
CA ILE A 222 25.40 -6.84 9.55
C ILE A 222 24.08 -6.25 9.00
N ALA A 223 23.97 -4.93 8.92
CA ALA A 223 22.73 -4.26 8.50
C ALA A 223 22.37 -4.63 7.07
N SER A 224 21.16 -5.15 6.87
CA SER A 224 20.68 -5.59 5.55
C SER A 224 19.99 -4.47 4.77
N ARG A 225 19.33 -3.53 5.44
CA ARG A 225 18.53 -2.45 4.81
C ARG A 225 19.35 -1.16 4.60
N PRO A 226 19.20 -0.48 3.45
CA PRO A 226 19.86 0.81 3.20
C PRO A 226 19.56 1.89 4.23
N VAL A 227 18.30 1.93 4.72
CA VAL A 227 17.89 2.92 5.71
C VAL A 227 18.57 2.71 7.06
N ASP A 228 18.83 1.46 7.43
CA ASP A 228 19.49 1.10 8.68
C ASP A 228 21.00 1.40 8.61
N ARG A 229 21.68 1.03 7.52
CA ARG A 229 23.08 1.41 7.28
C ARG A 229 23.29 2.92 7.39
N LYS A 230 22.40 3.70 6.77
CA LYS A 230 22.42 5.17 6.87
C LYS A 230 22.26 5.65 8.32
N ALA A 231 21.33 5.07 9.08
CA ALA A 231 21.11 5.44 10.46
C ALA A 231 22.31 5.08 11.36
N TRP A 232 22.92 3.90 11.16
CA TRP A 232 24.13 3.49 11.89
C TRP A 232 25.32 4.39 11.60
N LEU A 233 25.55 4.73 10.33
CA LEU A 233 26.60 5.67 9.95
C LEU A 233 26.40 7.06 10.58
N TYR A 234 25.17 7.58 10.58
CA TYR A 234 24.87 8.85 11.25
C TYR A 234 24.99 8.78 12.76
N THR A 235 24.80 7.60 13.35
CA THR A 235 24.99 7.38 14.79
C THR A 235 26.48 7.38 15.14
N LEU A 236 27.33 6.80 14.29
CA LEU A 236 28.78 6.90 14.41
C LEU A 236 29.25 8.36 14.34
N ASP A 237 28.74 9.14 13.38
CA ASP A 237 29.01 10.59 13.28
C ASP A 237 28.53 11.33 14.54
N GLY A 238 27.32 11.03 15.03
CA GLY A 238 26.75 11.61 16.24
C GLY A 238 27.52 11.24 17.52
N LEU A 239 28.21 10.10 17.54
CA LEU A 239 29.11 9.69 18.61
C LEU A 239 30.44 10.47 18.59
N GLY A 240 30.78 11.10 17.45
CA GLY A 240 31.99 11.91 17.29
C GLY A 240 33.16 11.16 16.68
N ILE A 241 32.91 10.13 15.86
CA ILE A 241 33.98 9.39 15.19
C ILE A 241 34.83 10.29 14.27
N THR A 242 36.14 10.09 14.29
CA THR A 242 37.08 10.85 13.48
C THR A 242 37.32 10.20 12.10
N ASP A 243 37.72 11.02 11.14
CA ASP A 243 38.08 10.54 9.80
C ASP A 243 39.28 9.56 9.83
N ALA A 244 40.19 9.71 10.79
CA ALA A 244 41.31 8.78 11.00
C ALA A 244 40.82 7.39 11.46
N GLU A 245 39.80 7.33 12.31
CA GLU A 245 39.19 6.07 12.75
C GLU A 245 38.46 5.35 11.62
N PHE A 246 37.82 6.09 10.70
CA PHE A 246 37.29 5.49 9.47
C PHE A 246 38.41 4.94 8.58
N CYS A 247 39.53 5.66 8.44
CA CYS A 247 40.67 5.19 7.64
C CYS A 247 41.30 3.91 8.20
N GLN A 248 41.39 3.77 9.53
CA GLN A 248 41.88 2.55 10.18
C GLN A 248 41.02 1.31 9.86
N ARG A 249 39.76 1.51 9.48
CA ARG A 249 38.80 0.44 9.13
C ARG A 249 38.48 0.37 7.64
N ALA A 250 39.28 1.00 6.79
CA ALA A 250 39.01 1.10 5.35
C ALA A 250 38.61 -0.24 4.71
N SER A 251 39.37 -1.32 4.98
CA SER A 251 39.09 -2.65 4.42
C SER A 251 37.71 -3.20 4.79
N ALA A 252 37.24 -2.97 6.03
CA ALA A 252 35.91 -3.40 6.48
C ALA A 252 34.78 -2.52 5.90
N LEU A 253 35.10 -1.29 5.47
CA LEU A 253 34.12 -0.34 4.94
C LEU A 253 33.94 -0.44 3.42
N ILE A 254 34.90 -1.02 2.69
CA ILE A 254 34.81 -1.21 1.23
C ILE A 254 33.54 -1.96 0.81
N PRO A 255 33.13 -3.08 1.44
CA PRO A 255 31.87 -3.75 1.11
C PRO A 255 30.66 -2.82 1.16
N LEU A 256 30.62 -1.86 2.10
CA LEU A 256 29.53 -0.89 2.20
C LEU A 256 29.47 0.07 1.01
N LEU A 257 30.62 0.42 0.41
CA LEU A 257 30.68 1.25 -0.80
C LEU A 257 30.11 0.51 -2.02
N THR A 258 30.31 -0.80 -2.11
CA THR A 258 29.81 -1.62 -3.23
C THR A 258 28.28 -1.68 -3.31
N THR A 259 27.58 -1.35 -2.22
CA THR A 259 26.11 -1.25 -2.20
C THR A 259 25.58 -0.15 -3.13
N GLY A 260 26.43 0.80 -3.54
CA GLY A 260 26.05 1.90 -4.44
C GLY A 260 25.25 3.02 -3.77
N GLU A 261 25.06 2.97 -2.46
CA GLU A 261 24.23 3.90 -1.69
C GLU A 261 24.89 5.28 -1.53
N ALA A 262 24.20 6.34 -1.96
CA ALA A 262 24.74 7.70 -1.87
C ALA A 262 25.10 8.13 -0.44
N ALA A 263 24.36 7.69 0.58
CA ALA A 263 24.66 8.06 1.97
C ALA A 263 26.01 7.51 2.44
N MET A 264 26.33 6.26 2.08
CA MET A 264 27.60 5.62 2.43
C MET A 264 28.75 6.27 1.65
N ILE A 265 28.61 6.32 0.32
CA ILE A 265 29.67 6.80 -0.57
C ILE A 265 29.98 8.28 -0.31
N ASN A 266 28.96 9.13 -0.16
CA ASN A 266 29.19 10.56 0.03
C ASN A 266 29.87 10.90 1.37
N ARG A 267 29.77 10.02 2.38
CA ARG A 267 30.43 10.21 3.68
C ARG A 267 31.80 9.55 3.73
N LEU A 268 31.92 8.33 3.24
CA LEU A 268 33.12 7.50 3.36
C LEU A 268 34.15 7.79 2.26
N ALA A 269 33.73 7.94 0.98
CA ALA A 269 34.69 8.11 -0.11
C ALA A 269 35.54 9.40 0.01
N PRO A 270 34.98 10.57 0.42
CA PRO A 270 35.78 11.77 0.69
C PRO A 270 36.83 11.61 1.79
N VAL A 271 36.59 10.70 2.74
CA VAL A 271 37.52 10.40 3.85
C VAL A 271 38.56 9.38 3.43
N LEU A 272 38.15 8.31 2.75
CA LEU A 272 39.05 7.21 2.43
C LEU A 272 40.02 7.56 1.30
N ILE A 273 39.53 8.13 0.19
CA ILE A 273 40.33 8.37 -1.03
C ILE A 273 41.62 9.17 -0.78
N PRO A 274 41.62 10.24 0.05
CA PRO A 274 42.84 11.00 0.30
C PRO A 274 43.90 10.25 1.12
N PHE A 275 43.50 9.29 1.97
CA PHE A 275 44.36 8.77 3.04
C PHE A 275 44.66 7.27 2.98
N VAL A 276 43.88 6.45 2.26
CA VAL A 276 44.20 5.03 2.08
C VAL A 276 45.45 4.83 1.22
N ASP A 277 46.10 3.67 1.37
CA ASP A 277 47.19 3.26 0.48
C ASP A 277 46.70 3.00 -0.95
N ASP A 278 47.65 2.88 -1.88
CA ASP A 278 47.33 2.75 -3.32
C ASP A 278 46.67 1.40 -3.68
N GLU A 279 46.78 0.37 -2.84
CA GLU A 279 46.10 -0.92 -3.06
C GLU A 279 44.61 -0.78 -2.74
N LEU A 280 44.29 -0.28 -1.54
CA LEU A 280 42.92 -0.03 -1.10
C LEU A 280 42.25 1.10 -1.89
N LEU A 281 43.02 2.07 -2.40
CA LEU A 281 42.49 3.15 -3.24
C LEU A 281 41.78 2.60 -4.49
N VAL A 282 42.33 1.55 -5.10
CA VAL A 282 41.72 0.90 -6.28
C VAL A 282 40.34 0.35 -5.92
N GLU A 283 40.25 -0.38 -4.82
CA GLU A 283 38.99 -0.98 -4.36
C GLU A 283 37.95 0.07 -3.96
N VAL A 284 38.35 1.10 -3.18
CA VAL A 284 37.48 2.20 -2.75
C VAL A 284 36.91 2.95 -3.95
N MET A 285 37.74 3.26 -4.94
CA MET A 285 37.31 3.98 -6.13
C MET A 285 36.43 3.13 -7.05
N MET A 286 36.79 1.86 -7.29
CA MET A 286 35.96 0.93 -8.08
C MET A 286 34.57 0.76 -7.44
N ALA A 287 34.53 0.54 -6.12
CA ALA A 287 33.28 0.41 -5.38
C ALA A 287 32.44 1.69 -5.45
N SER A 288 33.05 2.86 -5.21
CA SER A 288 32.35 4.14 -5.16
C SER A 288 31.84 4.62 -6.52
N LEU A 289 32.62 4.43 -7.60
CA LEU A 289 32.26 4.89 -8.95
C LEU A 289 31.25 3.98 -9.65
N SER A 290 31.02 2.77 -9.12
CA SER A 290 29.94 1.88 -9.56
C SER A 290 28.53 2.45 -9.29
N SER A 291 28.40 3.47 -8.42
CA SER A 291 27.12 4.08 -8.09
C SER A 291 26.43 4.65 -9.33
N LYS A 292 25.14 4.36 -9.49
CA LYS A 292 24.29 4.91 -10.58
C LYS A 292 23.95 6.40 -10.35
N ILE A 293 24.31 6.98 -9.21
CA ILE A 293 23.94 8.35 -8.82
C ILE A 293 25.00 9.34 -9.30
N LYS A 294 24.66 10.12 -10.32
CA LYS A 294 25.57 11.07 -11.00
C LYS A 294 26.22 12.07 -10.04
N SER A 295 25.48 12.61 -9.06
CA SER A 295 26.04 13.55 -8.08
C SER A 295 27.10 12.92 -7.18
N THR A 296 26.93 11.63 -6.84
CA THR A 296 27.88 10.84 -6.05
C THR A 296 29.13 10.53 -6.86
N GLN A 297 29.00 10.09 -8.11
CA GLN A 297 30.16 9.91 -9.01
C GLN A 297 30.98 11.19 -9.15
N LYS A 298 30.31 12.35 -9.35
CA LYS A 298 30.99 13.66 -9.43
C LYS A 298 31.75 14.01 -8.14
N LEU A 299 31.18 13.71 -6.97
CA LEU A 299 31.85 13.92 -5.68
C LEU A 299 33.12 13.06 -5.59
N VAL A 300 33.00 11.77 -5.90
CA VAL A 300 34.13 10.82 -5.87
C VAL A 300 35.26 11.25 -6.81
N LEU A 301 34.92 11.62 -8.06
CA LEU A 301 35.90 12.13 -9.03
C LEU A 301 36.55 13.43 -8.56
N LYS A 302 35.79 14.36 -7.96
CA LYS A 302 36.34 15.59 -7.39
C LYS A 302 37.29 15.32 -6.21
N THR A 303 36.96 14.35 -5.37
CA THR A 303 37.86 13.92 -4.28
C THR A 303 39.13 13.31 -4.85
N ALA A 304 39.02 12.43 -5.86
CA ALA A 304 40.17 11.80 -6.51
C ALA A 304 41.10 12.80 -7.20
N LEU A 305 40.58 13.92 -7.74
CA LEU A 305 41.40 15.00 -8.29
C LEU A 305 42.35 15.64 -7.26
N ASN A 306 42.04 15.54 -5.97
CA ASN A 306 42.91 16.06 -4.91
C ASN A 306 43.95 15.03 -4.43
N ARG A 307 43.98 13.82 -5.01
CA ARG A 307 44.90 12.72 -4.66
C ARG A 307 46.12 12.75 -5.59
N ASN A 308 47.31 12.53 -5.00
CA ASN A 308 48.54 12.33 -5.75
C ASN A 308 48.45 11.07 -6.64
N ILE A 309 49.25 11.03 -7.71
CA ILE A 309 49.23 9.92 -8.68
C ILE A 309 49.56 8.60 -7.95
N PRO A 310 48.67 7.59 -7.96
CA PRO A 310 48.93 6.30 -7.32
C PRO A 310 49.87 5.43 -8.17
N GLN A 311 50.63 4.53 -7.55
CA GLN A 311 51.57 3.63 -8.26
C GLN A 311 50.89 2.72 -9.29
N ASN A 312 49.60 2.41 -9.09
CA ASN A 312 48.81 1.52 -9.96
C ASN A 312 47.76 2.29 -10.77
N ALA A 313 48.02 3.55 -11.14
CA ALA A 313 47.04 4.42 -11.79
C ALA A 313 46.44 3.83 -13.09
N ASP A 314 47.22 3.05 -13.85
CA ASP A 314 46.75 2.38 -15.08
C ASP A 314 45.58 1.42 -14.85
N ARG A 315 45.44 0.86 -13.64
CA ARG A 315 44.34 -0.05 -13.29
C ARG A 315 42.96 0.63 -13.36
N PHE A 316 42.91 1.96 -13.32
CA PHE A 316 41.65 2.72 -13.44
C PHE A 316 41.18 2.91 -14.89
N MET A 317 42.01 2.60 -15.88
CA MET A 317 41.69 2.88 -17.29
C MET A 317 40.42 2.19 -17.81
N PRO A 318 40.13 0.91 -17.50
CA PRO A 318 38.86 0.29 -17.88
C PRO A 318 37.64 1.03 -17.31
N LEU A 319 37.72 1.45 -16.04
CA LEU A 319 36.67 2.21 -15.37
C LEU A 319 36.51 3.60 -16.00
N PHE A 320 37.61 4.31 -16.24
CA PHE A 320 37.56 5.63 -16.85
C PHE A 320 37.03 5.59 -18.28
N THR A 321 37.34 4.54 -19.05
CA THR A 321 36.77 4.33 -20.39
C THR A 321 35.24 4.20 -20.33
N LEU A 322 34.73 3.46 -19.33
CA LEU A 322 33.29 3.38 -19.08
C LEU A 322 32.69 4.75 -18.69
N LEU A 323 33.36 5.53 -17.85
CA LEU A 323 32.89 6.87 -17.47
C LEU A 323 32.93 7.87 -18.65
N LEU A 324 33.92 7.76 -19.53
CA LEU A 324 34.05 8.61 -20.73
C LEU A 324 32.96 8.34 -21.78
N SER A 325 32.34 7.16 -21.77
CA SER A 325 31.21 6.81 -22.64
C SER A 325 29.84 7.20 -22.05
N GLN A 326 29.80 7.78 -20.84
CA GLN A 326 28.55 8.27 -20.25
C GLN A 326 28.08 9.58 -20.89
N THR A 327 26.77 9.84 -20.77
CA THR A 327 26.11 11.03 -21.34
C THR A 327 26.26 12.31 -20.52
N ASP A 328 26.85 12.26 -19.32
CA ASP A 328 27.01 13.45 -18.46
C ASP A 328 28.35 14.14 -18.74
N ASP A 329 28.30 15.25 -19.48
CA ASP A 329 29.48 16.03 -19.88
C ASP A 329 30.39 16.42 -18.70
N SER A 330 29.82 16.63 -17.51
CA SER A 330 30.62 17.01 -16.34
C SER A 330 31.33 15.83 -15.69
N ILE A 331 30.78 14.61 -15.77
CA ILE A 331 31.49 13.38 -15.39
C ILE A 331 32.63 13.14 -16.38
N VAL A 332 32.35 13.19 -17.69
CA VAL A 332 33.36 13.04 -18.74
C VAL A 332 34.49 14.06 -18.56
N ALA A 333 34.16 15.33 -18.29
CA ALA A 333 35.16 16.38 -18.06
C ALA A 333 36.00 16.13 -16.80
N LEU A 334 35.40 15.68 -15.69
CA LEU A 334 36.13 15.34 -14.47
C LEU A 334 37.04 14.12 -14.69
N THR A 335 36.56 13.08 -15.38
CA THR A 335 37.35 11.90 -15.73
C THR A 335 38.54 12.26 -16.62
N ARG A 336 38.35 13.09 -17.65
CA ARG A 336 39.47 13.59 -18.50
C ARG A 336 40.51 14.35 -17.69
N LYS A 337 40.09 15.16 -16.71
CA LYS A 337 41.00 15.88 -15.81
C LYS A 337 41.85 14.92 -14.98
N ILE A 338 41.25 13.85 -14.43
CA ILE A 338 41.99 12.83 -13.67
C ILE A 338 42.99 12.12 -14.57
N ILE A 339 42.57 11.64 -15.75
CA ILE A 339 43.46 10.98 -16.74
C ILE A 339 44.68 11.86 -17.05
N THR A 340 44.44 13.17 -17.27
CA THR A 340 45.51 14.14 -17.57
C THR A 340 46.43 14.34 -16.36
N GLN A 341 45.85 14.52 -15.16
CA GLN A 341 46.61 14.76 -13.93
C GLN A 341 47.43 13.55 -13.49
N TRP A 342 46.90 12.34 -13.71
CA TRP A 342 47.57 11.07 -13.40
C TRP A 342 48.45 10.53 -14.54
N GLN A 343 48.56 11.28 -15.65
CA GLN A 343 49.43 10.97 -16.79
C GLN A 343 49.18 9.58 -17.40
N LEU A 344 47.91 9.20 -17.55
CA LEU A 344 47.53 7.91 -18.13
C LEU A 344 47.49 7.97 -19.66
N ASP A 345 48.21 7.05 -20.34
CA ASP A 345 48.30 7.00 -21.80
C ASP A 345 46.95 6.57 -22.44
N GLY A 346 46.43 7.43 -23.31
CA GLY A 346 45.03 7.43 -23.77
C GLY A 346 44.73 6.64 -25.06
N ASP A 347 45.45 5.56 -25.35
CA ASP A 347 45.34 4.85 -26.65
C ASP A 347 44.16 3.87 -26.79
N PHE A 348 43.16 3.91 -25.91
CA PHE A 348 41.97 3.03 -25.94
C PHE A 348 40.69 3.69 -26.49
N MET A 349 40.79 4.82 -27.20
CA MET A 349 39.64 5.56 -27.75
C MET A 349 39.10 4.98 -29.07
N GLN A 350 38.63 3.73 -29.06
CA GLN A 350 37.62 3.26 -30.01
C GLN A 350 36.57 2.45 -29.26
N ALA A 351 35.35 2.98 -29.19
CA ALA A 351 34.18 2.20 -28.80
C ALA A 351 33.99 1.12 -29.86
N SER A 352 34.29 -0.13 -29.52
CA SER A 352 33.93 -1.28 -30.35
C SER A 352 32.42 -1.21 -30.67
N PRO A 353 32.00 -1.43 -31.92
CA PRO A 353 30.58 -1.55 -32.24
C PRO A 353 29.96 -2.59 -31.32
N VAL A 354 28.88 -2.24 -30.62
CA VAL A 354 28.11 -3.22 -29.85
C VAL A 354 27.69 -4.30 -30.83
N ALA A 355 28.22 -5.51 -30.68
CA ALA A 355 27.83 -6.63 -31.50
C ALA A 355 26.31 -6.83 -31.36
N LEU A 356 25.59 -6.80 -32.48
CA LEU A 356 24.15 -7.00 -32.52
C LEU A 356 23.82 -8.37 -31.91
N LYS A 357 22.90 -8.39 -30.94
CA LYS A 357 22.50 -9.58 -30.18
C LYS A 357 21.29 -10.28 -30.80
N GLN A 358 20.70 -9.72 -31.86
CA GLN A 358 19.54 -10.25 -32.57
C GLN A 358 18.33 -10.44 -31.64
N LEU A 359 18.02 -9.40 -30.87
CA LEU A 359 17.00 -9.44 -29.80
C LEU A 359 15.55 -9.53 -30.30
N TRP A 360 15.34 -9.43 -31.62
CA TRP A 360 14.03 -9.51 -32.25
C TRP A 360 13.74 -10.94 -32.71
N HIS A 361 12.94 -11.67 -31.93
CA HIS A 361 12.53 -13.04 -32.26
C HIS A 361 11.08 -13.10 -32.77
N PRO A 362 10.76 -14.06 -33.67
CA PRO A 362 9.38 -14.31 -34.09
C PRO A 362 8.52 -14.74 -32.91
N THR A 363 7.26 -14.32 -32.90
CA THR A 363 6.34 -14.68 -31.82
C THR A 363 6.10 -16.20 -31.78
N PRO A 364 6.31 -16.85 -30.62
CA PRO A 364 6.02 -18.26 -30.48
C PRO A 364 4.55 -18.61 -30.80
N SER A 365 4.36 -19.85 -31.23
CA SER A 365 3.01 -20.40 -31.41
C SER A 365 2.30 -20.49 -30.07
N LEU A 366 0.97 -20.33 -30.08
CA LEU A 366 0.18 -20.50 -28.87
C LEU A 366 0.34 -21.94 -28.38
N TRP A 367 0.67 -22.10 -27.11
CA TRP A 367 0.79 -23.42 -26.50
C TRP A 367 -0.56 -24.15 -26.46
N GLN A 368 -0.49 -25.47 -26.30
CA GLN A 368 -1.67 -26.29 -26.04
C GLN A 368 -1.86 -26.40 -24.53
N LEU A 369 -3.03 -25.98 -24.04
CA LEU A 369 -3.38 -26.03 -22.62
C LEU A 369 -3.48 -27.49 -22.15
N PRO A 370 -2.65 -27.93 -21.17
CA PRO A 370 -2.74 -29.28 -20.65
C PRO A 370 -3.91 -29.43 -19.65
N PRO A 371 -4.43 -30.67 -19.47
CA PRO A 371 -5.41 -30.97 -18.44
C PRO A 371 -4.83 -30.72 -17.03
N PHE A 372 -5.72 -30.60 -16.05
CA PHE A 372 -5.33 -30.46 -14.65
C PHE A 372 -4.71 -31.77 -14.12
N GLU A 373 -3.53 -31.67 -13.50
CA GLU A 373 -2.80 -32.83 -12.97
C GLU A 373 -3.25 -33.17 -11.55
N LEU A 374 -4.18 -34.13 -11.42
CA LEU A 374 -4.64 -34.62 -10.11
C LEU A 374 -3.77 -35.77 -9.56
N ALA A 375 -3.47 -36.78 -10.38
CA ALA A 375 -2.69 -37.95 -9.99
C ALA A 375 -1.18 -37.64 -9.95
N PRO A 376 -0.36 -38.39 -9.18
CA PRO A 376 -0.72 -39.46 -8.25
C PRO A 376 -1.39 -38.97 -6.95
N ILE A 377 -2.21 -39.82 -6.34
CA ILE A 377 -2.88 -39.56 -5.05
C ILE A 377 -2.31 -40.53 -4.02
N SER A 378 -1.54 -40.02 -3.06
CA SER A 378 -1.01 -40.81 -1.94
C SER A 378 -0.76 -39.94 -0.70
N PRO A 379 -0.67 -40.55 0.50
CA PRO A 379 -0.28 -39.86 1.73
C PRO A 379 1.05 -39.08 1.63
N ASP A 380 2.00 -39.58 0.82
CA ASP A 380 3.29 -38.94 0.60
C ASP A 380 3.13 -37.67 -0.26
N ILE A 381 2.35 -37.75 -1.34
CA ILE A 381 2.04 -36.59 -2.20
C ILE A 381 1.29 -35.51 -1.41
N LEU A 382 0.35 -35.91 -0.54
CA LEU A 382 -0.34 -34.97 0.34
C LEU A 382 0.64 -34.24 1.28
N THR A 383 1.64 -34.96 1.79
CA THR A 383 2.69 -34.40 2.66
C THR A 383 3.59 -33.44 1.88
N GLU A 384 3.95 -33.79 0.64
CA GLU A 384 4.75 -32.95 -0.25
C GLU A 384 4.03 -31.64 -0.60
N LEU A 385 2.78 -31.72 -1.04
CA LEU A 385 1.95 -30.54 -1.36
C LEU A 385 1.75 -29.66 -0.12
N ALA A 386 1.51 -30.26 1.05
CA ALA A 386 1.44 -29.53 2.30
C ALA A 386 2.76 -28.82 2.63
N SER A 387 3.89 -29.48 2.40
CA SER A 387 5.22 -28.90 2.61
C SER A 387 5.47 -27.72 1.68
N GLU A 388 5.08 -27.83 0.41
CA GLU A 388 5.19 -26.74 -0.55
C GLU A 388 4.37 -25.52 -0.10
N LEU A 389 3.09 -25.72 0.27
CA LEU A 389 2.23 -24.63 0.74
C LEU A 389 2.74 -23.99 2.05
N VAL A 390 3.28 -24.80 2.97
CA VAL A 390 3.86 -24.29 4.23
C VAL A 390 5.10 -23.41 3.99
N LYS A 391 5.89 -23.69 2.95
CA LYS A 391 7.07 -22.89 2.57
C LYS A 391 6.71 -21.56 1.92
N ARG A 392 5.48 -21.39 1.42
CA ARG A 392 5.04 -20.14 0.80
C ARG A 392 4.76 -19.11 1.88
N ASP A 393 5.36 -17.93 1.80
CA ASP A 393 5.09 -16.82 2.73
C ASP A 393 3.71 -16.18 2.49
N VAL A 394 3.02 -16.51 1.39
CA VAL A 394 1.70 -15.99 0.99
C VAL A 394 0.84 -17.11 0.39
N SER A 395 -0.48 -17.06 0.60
CA SER A 395 -1.45 -17.99 -0.01
C SER A 395 -1.86 -17.53 -1.42
N ALA A 396 -2.14 -18.46 -2.33
CA ALA A 396 -2.69 -18.18 -3.66
C ALA A 396 -3.52 -19.37 -4.15
N HIS A 397 -4.71 -19.11 -4.68
CA HIS A 397 -5.58 -20.14 -5.30
C HIS A 397 -5.09 -20.49 -6.71
N ASP A 398 -4.00 -21.25 -6.76
CA ASP A 398 -3.36 -21.79 -7.97
C ASP A 398 -3.57 -23.31 -8.13
N CYS A 399 -3.01 -23.89 -9.19
CA CYS A 399 -3.09 -25.34 -9.41
C CYS A 399 -2.55 -26.18 -8.24
N VAL A 400 -1.54 -25.70 -7.51
CA VAL A 400 -0.93 -26.46 -6.41
C VAL A 400 -1.90 -26.50 -5.23
N MET A 401 -2.51 -25.37 -4.89
CA MET A 401 -3.53 -25.30 -3.84
C MET A 401 -4.77 -26.14 -4.18
N GLU A 402 -5.24 -26.09 -5.44
CA GLU A 402 -6.35 -26.93 -5.89
C GLU A 402 -6.00 -28.42 -5.86
N ARG A 403 -4.77 -28.80 -6.26
CA ARG A 403 -4.30 -30.18 -6.21
C ARG A 403 -4.20 -30.67 -4.78
N PHE A 404 -3.64 -29.85 -3.88
CA PHE A 404 -3.58 -30.13 -2.46
C PHE A 404 -4.97 -30.44 -1.90
N LEU A 405 -5.97 -29.59 -2.17
CA LEU A 405 -7.29 -29.78 -1.59
C LEU A 405 -8.01 -31.00 -2.16
N ALA A 406 -7.89 -31.25 -3.47
CA ALA A 406 -8.48 -32.42 -4.12
C ALA A 406 -7.83 -33.74 -3.62
N VAL A 407 -6.50 -33.77 -3.47
CA VAL A 407 -5.76 -34.92 -2.89
C VAL A 407 -6.13 -35.11 -1.42
N ALA A 408 -6.18 -34.03 -0.64
CA ALA A 408 -6.58 -34.08 0.77
C ALA A 408 -8.00 -34.63 0.93
N ASN A 409 -8.96 -34.18 0.11
CA ASN A 409 -10.33 -34.69 0.12
C ASN A 409 -10.39 -36.17 -0.22
N THR A 410 -9.70 -36.58 -1.30
CA THR A 410 -9.72 -37.99 -1.75
C THR A 410 -9.13 -38.93 -0.71
N ILE A 411 -8.01 -38.56 -0.08
CA ILE A 411 -7.41 -39.38 0.98
C ILE A 411 -8.29 -39.36 2.22
N ALA A 412 -8.80 -38.20 2.64
CA ALA A 412 -9.64 -38.10 3.82
C ALA A 412 -10.95 -38.87 3.68
N TYR A 413 -11.56 -38.91 2.48
CA TYR A 413 -12.78 -39.66 2.21
C TYR A 413 -12.58 -41.17 2.38
N ASN A 414 -11.42 -41.70 1.96
CA ASN A 414 -11.11 -43.12 2.06
C ASN A 414 -10.50 -43.52 3.43
N ASP A 415 -9.57 -42.70 3.95
CA ASP A 415 -8.91 -42.89 5.22
C ASP A 415 -8.61 -41.52 5.90
N PRO A 416 -9.53 -41.05 6.77
CA PRO A 416 -9.34 -39.81 7.51
C PRO A 416 -8.10 -39.80 8.40
N GLN A 417 -7.64 -40.96 8.89
CA GLN A 417 -6.48 -41.03 9.78
C GLN A 417 -5.18 -40.92 8.99
N ALA A 418 -5.08 -41.56 7.82
CA ALA A 418 -3.97 -41.37 6.90
C ALA A 418 -3.83 -39.90 6.48
N ALA A 419 -4.92 -39.23 6.12
CA ALA A 419 -4.90 -37.80 5.80
C ALA A 419 -4.40 -36.96 6.98
N LYS A 420 -4.87 -37.22 8.20
CA LYS A 420 -4.42 -36.53 9.42
C LYS A 420 -2.94 -36.76 9.71
N ALA A 421 -2.44 -37.97 9.47
CA ALA A 421 -1.03 -38.34 9.63
C ALA A 421 -0.13 -37.58 8.63
N SER A 422 -0.51 -37.51 7.35
CA SER A 422 0.20 -36.73 6.33
C SER A 422 0.27 -35.24 6.66
N LEU A 423 -0.78 -34.71 7.29
CA LEU A 423 -0.90 -33.28 7.61
C LEU A 423 -0.34 -32.93 8.99
N VAL A 424 0.44 -33.81 9.64
CA VAL A 424 1.00 -33.57 10.98
C VAL A 424 1.86 -32.29 11.03
N GLY A 425 2.56 -31.97 9.95
CA GLY A 425 3.44 -30.81 9.81
C GLY A 425 2.75 -29.45 9.67
N VAL A 426 1.46 -29.40 9.30
CA VAL A 426 0.72 -28.14 9.07
C VAL A 426 0.50 -27.42 10.40
N LYS A 427 1.15 -26.28 10.64
CA LYS A 427 0.99 -25.49 11.88
C LYS A 427 -0.18 -24.51 11.78
N LEU A 428 -0.66 -24.03 12.92
CA LEU A 428 -1.62 -22.92 12.94
C LEU A 428 -0.93 -21.70 12.33
N ARG A 429 -1.51 -21.16 11.27
CA ARG A 429 -1.03 -20.01 10.54
C ARG A 429 -2.23 -19.10 10.24
N ALA A 430 -1.96 -17.82 10.01
CA ALA A 430 -3.02 -16.81 9.85
C ALA A 430 -3.65 -16.80 8.44
N ASP A 431 -3.16 -17.63 7.52
CA ASP A 431 -3.78 -17.85 6.22
C ASP A 431 -4.97 -18.81 6.33
N GLU A 432 -5.97 -18.59 5.47
CA GLU A 432 -7.31 -19.17 5.64
C GLU A 432 -7.30 -20.71 5.49
N LEU A 433 -6.75 -21.26 4.40
CA LEU A 433 -6.81 -22.70 4.14
C LEU A 433 -6.01 -23.54 5.14
N LEU A 434 -4.71 -23.25 5.33
CA LEU A 434 -3.88 -24.07 6.24
C LEU A 434 -4.32 -23.92 7.70
N GLY A 435 -4.88 -22.76 8.06
CA GLY A 435 -5.61 -22.57 9.32
C GLY A 435 -6.77 -23.56 9.47
N PHE A 436 -7.66 -23.66 8.48
CA PHE A 436 -8.80 -24.59 8.51
C PHE A 436 -8.34 -26.06 8.58
N ILE A 437 -7.34 -26.44 7.80
CA ILE A 437 -6.73 -27.78 7.83
C ILE A 437 -6.13 -28.10 9.21
N PHE A 438 -5.49 -27.13 9.85
CA PHE A 438 -4.94 -27.30 11.21
C PHE A 438 -6.04 -27.64 12.24
N TYR A 439 -7.19 -26.99 12.18
CA TYR A 439 -8.30 -27.30 13.07
C TYR A 439 -8.90 -28.68 12.76
N TRP A 440 -9.19 -28.95 11.49
CA TRP A 440 -9.75 -30.24 11.06
C TRP A 440 -8.87 -31.42 11.47
N ARG A 441 -7.54 -31.34 11.22
CA ARG A 441 -6.62 -32.44 11.53
C ARG A 441 -6.54 -32.73 13.04
N LYS A 442 -6.74 -31.70 13.88
CA LYS A 442 -6.77 -31.83 15.34
C LYS A 442 -8.11 -32.32 15.87
N GLY A 443 -9.09 -32.56 15.00
CA GLY A 443 -10.47 -32.90 15.39
C GLY A 443 -11.15 -31.77 16.17
N LYS A 444 -10.71 -30.53 15.95
CA LYS A 444 -11.31 -29.34 16.56
C LYS A 444 -12.29 -28.70 15.59
N GLU A 445 -13.27 -28.01 16.14
CA GLU A 445 -14.17 -27.17 15.37
C GLU A 445 -13.37 -26.07 14.66
N ILE A 446 -13.62 -25.89 13.36
CA ILE A 446 -13.04 -24.81 12.57
C ILE A 446 -13.81 -23.53 12.93
N PRO A 447 -13.14 -22.46 13.39
CA PRO A 447 -13.81 -21.20 13.72
C PRO A 447 -14.67 -20.73 12.54
N TYR A 448 -15.95 -20.52 12.81
CA TYR A 448 -16.89 -20.00 11.82
C TYR A 448 -16.96 -18.47 11.94
N HIS A 449 -16.92 -17.80 10.80
CA HIS A 449 -17.19 -16.37 10.70
C HIS A 449 -18.49 -16.22 9.89
N ASP A 450 -19.55 -15.63 10.44
CA ASP A 450 -20.86 -15.57 9.76
C ASP A 450 -20.84 -14.78 8.44
N ASN A 451 -19.74 -14.07 8.15
CA ASN A 451 -19.60 -13.21 6.98
C ASN A 451 -18.42 -13.64 6.08
N PHE A 452 -18.38 -14.90 5.63
CA PHE A 452 -17.51 -15.25 4.50
C PHE A 452 -18.05 -14.60 3.21
N THR A 453 -17.86 -13.30 3.07
CA THR A 453 -18.27 -12.53 1.89
C THR A 453 -17.40 -12.83 0.68
N CYS A 454 -16.23 -13.45 0.86
CA CYS A 454 -15.35 -13.93 -0.21
C CYS A 454 -15.68 -15.39 -0.58
N LEU A 455 -15.95 -15.64 -1.87
CA LEU A 455 -16.26 -16.97 -2.41
C LEU A 455 -15.17 -18.02 -2.14
N LEU A 456 -13.90 -17.67 -2.36
CA LEU A 456 -12.77 -18.60 -2.21
C LEU A 456 -12.61 -19.05 -0.75
N THR A 457 -12.68 -18.11 0.19
CA THR A 457 -12.66 -18.39 1.64
C THR A 457 -13.86 -19.24 2.06
N ALA A 458 -15.07 -18.91 1.59
CA ALA A 458 -16.28 -19.66 1.88
C ALA A 458 -16.17 -21.12 1.40
N ARG A 459 -15.61 -21.31 0.19
CA ARG A 459 -15.34 -22.63 -0.38
C ARG A 459 -14.32 -23.39 0.46
N ASP A 460 -13.18 -22.79 0.79
CA ASP A 460 -12.13 -23.46 1.57
C ASP A 460 -12.64 -23.88 2.95
N TYR A 461 -13.44 -23.03 3.61
CA TYR A 461 -14.09 -23.34 4.88
C TYR A 461 -15.03 -24.55 4.76
N ILE A 462 -15.99 -24.53 3.81
CA ILE A 462 -17.02 -25.57 3.73
C ILE A 462 -16.44 -26.92 3.31
N VAL A 463 -15.41 -26.93 2.45
CA VAL A 463 -14.68 -28.14 2.06
C VAL A 463 -13.90 -28.69 3.25
N CYS A 464 -13.10 -27.87 3.94
CA CYS A 464 -12.31 -28.31 5.09
C CYS A 464 -13.19 -28.85 6.23
N LYS A 465 -14.36 -28.23 6.48
CA LYS A 465 -15.35 -28.68 7.47
C LYS A 465 -15.90 -30.08 7.15
N ASN A 466 -15.96 -30.46 5.88
CA ASN A 466 -16.56 -31.70 5.40
C ASN A 466 -15.54 -32.71 4.84
N LEU A 467 -14.24 -32.48 5.02
CA LEU A 467 -13.21 -33.47 4.70
C LEU A 467 -13.51 -34.81 5.38
N GLY A 468 -13.47 -35.88 4.60
CA GLY A 468 -13.85 -37.23 5.02
C GLY A 468 -15.33 -37.59 4.81
N LYS A 469 -16.15 -36.66 4.29
CA LYS A 469 -17.59 -36.91 4.02
C LYS A 469 -17.96 -36.77 2.54
N ILE A 470 -17.14 -36.08 1.76
CA ILE A 470 -17.46 -35.66 0.39
C ILE A 470 -16.63 -36.51 -0.61
N PRO A 471 -17.25 -37.10 -1.65
CA PRO A 471 -16.57 -38.07 -2.51
C PRO A 471 -15.54 -37.44 -3.47
N CYS A 472 -15.82 -36.22 -3.94
CA CYS A 472 -14.93 -35.42 -4.79
C CYS A 472 -15.34 -33.95 -4.69
N LEU A 473 -14.47 -33.00 -5.04
CA LEU A 473 -14.84 -31.57 -5.06
C LEU A 473 -15.41 -31.21 -6.43
N LEU A 474 -16.53 -30.49 -6.45
CA LEU A 474 -17.12 -30.00 -7.69
C LEU A 474 -16.23 -28.94 -8.35
N SER A 475 -15.52 -28.13 -7.56
CA SER A 475 -14.70 -27.03 -8.06
C SER A 475 -13.27 -27.44 -8.48
N THR A 476 -12.93 -28.74 -8.45
CA THR A 476 -11.62 -29.22 -8.93
C THR A 476 -11.44 -28.84 -10.41
N PRO A 477 -10.35 -28.18 -10.83
CA PRO A 477 -10.18 -27.84 -12.23
C PRO A 477 -10.18 -29.05 -13.16
N SER A 478 -10.69 -28.87 -14.38
CA SER A 478 -10.51 -29.81 -15.49
C SER A 478 -9.22 -29.53 -16.24
N MET A 479 -8.87 -28.25 -16.35
CA MET A 479 -7.71 -27.77 -17.09
C MET A 479 -6.75 -26.99 -16.19
N SER A 480 -5.48 -26.89 -16.61
CA SER A 480 -4.43 -26.20 -15.85
C SER A 480 -4.59 -24.67 -15.75
N ASP A 481 -5.54 -24.07 -16.48
CA ASP A 481 -5.94 -22.67 -16.34
C ASP A 481 -6.98 -22.44 -15.22
N LEU A 482 -7.33 -23.47 -14.45
CA LEU A 482 -8.39 -23.54 -13.43
C LEU A 482 -9.83 -23.69 -13.96
N SER A 483 -10.05 -23.69 -15.28
CA SER A 483 -11.39 -23.89 -15.84
C SER A 483 -11.90 -25.32 -15.68
N ILE A 484 -13.22 -25.47 -15.69
CA ILE A 484 -13.94 -26.72 -15.54
C ILE A 484 -14.78 -26.98 -16.79
N THR A 485 -14.75 -28.21 -17.30
CA THR A 485 -15.63 -28.61 -18.40
C THR A 485 -17.02 -29.01 -17.88
N VAL A 486 -18.05 -28.79 -18.69
CA VAL A 486 -19.43 -29.19 -18.33
C VAL A 486 -19.54 -30.70 -18.10
N ASP A 487 -18.78 -31.50 -18.86
CA ASP A 487 -18.75 -32.96 -18.75
C ASP A 487 -18.17 -33.42 -17.42
N ASP A 488 -17.04 -32.87 -16.98
CA ASP A 488 -16.43 -33.23 -15.70
C ASP A 488 -17.30 -32.84 -14.51
N LEU A 489 -17.94 -31.66 -14.57
CA LEU A 489 -18.89 -31.25 -13.52
C LEU A 489 -20.10 -32.20 -13.48
N CYS A 490 -20.66 -32.57 -14.63
CA CYS A 490 -21.75 -33.54 -14.73
C CYS A 490 -21.37 -34.90 -14.13
N GLN A 491 -20.18 -35.42 -14.45
CA GLN A 491 -19.69 -36.70 -13.91
C GLN A 491 -19.51 -36.67 -12.38
N ARG A 492 -19.05 -35.54 -11.83
CA ARG A 492 -18.94 -35.37 -10.38
C ARG A 492 -20.33 -35.36 -9.74
N LEU A 493 -21.30 -34.65 -10.31
CA LEU A 493 -22.68 -34.64 -9.82
C LEU A 493 -23.34 -36.02 -9.88
N GLU A 494 -23.07 -36.81 -10.93
CA GLU A 494 -23.51 -38.21 -11.02
C GLU A 494 -23.01 -39.04 -9.82
N THR A 495 -21.75 -38.85 -9.41
CA THR A 495 -21.17 -39.50 -8.22
C THR A 495 -21.91 -39.10 -6.94
N TYR A 496 -22.23 -37.80 -6.75
CA TYR A 496 -23.00 -37.33 -5.59
C TYR A 496 -24.40 -37.96 -5.55
N GLN A 497 -25.09 -38.05 -6.68
CA GLN A 497 -26.40 -38.70 -6.77
C GLN A 497 -26.33 -40.20 -6.45
N GLN A 498 -25.36 -40.92 -7.03
CA GLN A 498 -25.17 -42.35 -6.81
C GLN A 498 -24.92 -42.68 -5.32
N LEU A 499 -24.21 -41.80 -4.62
CA LEU A 499 -23.88 -41.96 -3.21
C LEU A 499 -24.92 -41.32 -2.26
N ASN A 500 -25.94 -40.64 -2.80
CA ASN A 500 -26.95 -39.90 -2.05
C ASN A 500 -26.34 -38.91 -1.04
N ILE A 501 -25.35 -38.14 -1.51
CA ILE A 501 -24.66 -37.10 -0.73
C ILE A 501 -25.08 -35.74 -1.28
N ASP A 502 -25.38 -34.80 -0.38
CA ASP A 502 -25.74 -33.44 -0.77
C ASP A 502 -24.50 -32.63 -1.21
N VAL A 503 -24.70 -31.74 -2.16
CA VAL A 503 -23.66 -30.82 -2.66
C VAL A 503 -23.42 -29.69 -1.66
N LEU A 504 -22.18 -29.20 -1.59
CA LEU A 504 -21.80 -28.04 -0.79
C LEU A 504 -21.96 -26.75 -1.60
N GLU A 505 -22.67 -25.76 -1.05
CA GLU A 505 -23.03 -24.52 -1.75
C GLU A 505 -21.82 -23.78 -2.36
N ALA A 506 -20.84 -23.37 -1.55
CA ALA A 506 -19.72 -22.56 -2.05
C ALA A 506 -18.78 -23.33 -3.00
N ASP A 507 -18.72 -24.67 -2.89
CA ASP A 507 -17.98 -25.51 -3.84
C ASP A 507 -18.69 -25.60 -5.20
N LEU A 508 -20.03 -25.69 -5.19
CA LEU A 508 -20.83 -25.57 -6.41
C LEU A 508 -20.73 -24.17 -7.03
N PHE A 509 -20.84 -23.11 -6.22
CA PHE A 509 -20.75 -21.74 -6.71
C PHE A 509 -19.40 -21.49 -7.41
N LEU A 510 -18.28 -21.87 -6.78
CA LEU A 510 -16.96 -21.75 -7.42
C LEU A 510 -16.84 -22.63 -8.68
N ALA A 511 -17.48 -23.80 -8.70
CA ALA A 511 -17.50 -24.63 -9.91
C ALA A 511 -18.25 -23.95 -11.07
N LEU A 512 -19.35 -23.26 -10.80
CA LEU A 512 -20.11 -22.50 -11.81
C LEU A 512 -19.28 -21.34 -12.38
N THR A 513 -18.60 -20.56 -11.55
CA THR A 513 -17.80 -19.41 -12.04
C THR A 513 -16.56 -19.83 -12.84
N ARG A 514 -16.10 -21.09 -12.68
CA ARG A 514 -15.00 -21.69 -13.44
C ARG A 514 -15.46 -22.46 -14.69
N LEU A 515 -16.77 -22.58 -14.91
CA LEU A 515 -17.34 -23.43 -15.95
C LEU A 515 -17.12 -22.84 -17.35
N ASP A 516 -16.56 -23.65 -18.26
CA ASP A 516 -16.45 -23.31 -19.67
C ASP A 516 -17.77 -23.58 -20.40
N VAL A 517 -18.62 -22.55 -20.46
CA VAL A 517 -19.93 -22.62 -21.10
C VAL A 517 -19.86 -22.61 -22.63
N SER A 518 -18.69 -22.34 -23.22
CA SER A 518 -18.52 -22.29 -24.68
C SER A 518 -18.51 -23.68 -25.33
N ILE A 519 -18.18 -24.72 -24.56
CA ILE A 519 -18.06 -26.11 -25.01
C ILE A 519 -19.10 -26.95 -24.25
N GLN A 520 -20.32 -27.03 -24.78
CA GLN A 520 -21.40 -27.83 -24.18
C GLN A 520 -22.01 -28.80 -25.21
N SER A 521 -22.13 -30.08 -24.83
CA SER A 521 -22.79 -31.09 -25.66
C SER A 521 -24.27 -31.19 -25.30
N SER A 522 -25.14 -31.39 -26.30
CA SER A 522 -26.58 -31.63 -26.07
C SER A 522 -26.83 -32.86 -25.18
N SER A 523 -25.99 -33.88 -25.30
CA SER A 523 -26.04 -35.10 -24.46
C SER A 523 -25.76 -34.82 -22.99
N THR A 524 -24.87 -33.88 -22.67
CA THR A 524 -24.53 -33.55 -21.27
C THR A 524 -25.65 -32.77 -20.60
N LYS A 525 -26.31 -31.84 -21.32
CA LYS A 525 -27.52 -31.17 -20.81
C LYS A 525 -28.64 -32.16 -20.50
N GLU A 526 -28.83 -33.16 -21.37
CA GLU A 526 -29.83 -34.21 -21.15
C GLU A 526 -29.50 -35.04 -19.90
N LYS A 527 -28.23 -35.40 -19.68
CA LYS A 527 -27.80 -36.09 -18.46
C LYS A 527 -28.04 -35.25 -17.21
N LEU A 528 -27.63 -33.97 -17.21
CA LEU A 528 -27.86 -33.05 -16.09
C LEU A 528 -29.34 -32.95 -15.72
N SER A 529 -30.24 -32.88 -16.71
CA SER A 529 -31.69 -32.78 -16.48
C SER A 529 -32.31 -34.00 -15.76
N LYS A 530 -31.60 -35.13 -15.73
CA LYS A 530 -32.04 -36.37 -15.06
C LYS A 530 -31.51 -36.50 -13.62
N LEU A 531 -30.59 -35.62 -13.21
CA LEU A 531 -30.08 -35.56 -11.85
C LEU A 531 -31.06 -34.83 -10.92
N LYS A 532 -30.99 -35.11 -9.62
CA LYS A 532 -31.76 -34.50 -8.53
C LYS A 532 -30.94 -34.56 -7.24
N ILE A 533 -30.14 -33.52 -7.00
CA ILE A 533 -29.22 -33.50 -5.84
C ILE A 533 -29.43 -32.23 -5.02
N THR A 534 -29.68 -32.38 -3.71
CA THR A 534 -29.85 -31.22 -2.81
C THR A 534 -28.54 -30.46 -2.62
N VAL A 535 -28.63 -29.14 -2.41
CA VAL A 535 -27.49 -28.30 -2.02
C VAL A 535 -27.61 -27.89 -0.55
N THR A 536 -26.49 -27.91 0.18
CA THR A 536 -26.39 -27.59 1.60
C THR A 536 -25.53 -26.35 1.83
N LEU A 537 -26.07 -25.40 2.58
CA LEU A 537 -25.41 -24.17 3.00
C LEU A 537 -24.37 -24.44 4.11
N PRO A 538 -23.40 -23.53 4.35
CA PRO A 538 -22.46 -23.65 5.48
C PRO A 538 -23.13 -23.83 6.86
N SER A 539 -24.34 -23.28 7.01
CA SER A 539 -25.22 -23.40 8.18
C SER A 539 -25.82 -24.79 8.38
N GLY A 540 -25.78 -25.65 7.35
CA GLY A 540 -26.44 -26.96 7.32
C GLY A 540 -27.86 -26.94 6.75
N GLN A 541 -28.43 -25.75 6.49
CA GLN A 541 -29.74 -25.62 5.82
C GLN A 541 -29.66 -26.05 4.35
N LYS A 542 -30.79 -26.47 3.79
CA LYS A 542 -30.90 -26.82 2.36
C LYS A 542 -31.28 -25.59 1.53
N MET A 543 -30.74 -25.48 0.33
CA MET A 543 -31.21 -24.50 -0.65
C MET A 543 -32.58 -24.91 -1.20
N SER A 544 -33.34 -23.93 -1.68
CA SER A 544 -34.64 -24.11 -2.34
C SER A 544 -34.54 -24.90 -3.64
N GLN A 545 -33.43 -24.74 -4.36
CA GLN A 545 -33.16 -25.40 -5.63
C GLN A 545 -32.11 -26.50 -5.49
N ASN A 546 -32.26 -27.52 -6.32
CA ASN A 546 -31.27 -28.58 -6.45
C ASN A 546 -30.08 -28.15 -7.34
N ALA A 547 -28.97 -28.88 -7.22
CA ALA A 547 -27.73 -28.60 -7.94
C ALA A 547 -27.91 -28.62 -9.47
N GLU A 548 -28.67 -29.58 -10.02
CA GLU A 548 -28.88 -29.68 -11.47
C GLU A 548 -29.61 -28.46 -12.05
N ALA A 549 -30.58 -27.93 -11.30
CA ALA A 549 -31.37 -26.79 -11.74
C ALA A 549 -30.52 -25.53 -11.78
N LEU A 550 -29.70 -25.32 -10.75
CA LEU A 550 -28.75 -24.21 -10.66
C LEU A 550 -27.70 -24.27 -11.79
N VAL A 551 -27.15 -25.46 -12.09
CA VAL A 551 -26.22 -25.64 -13.21
C VAL A 551 -26.89 -25.35 -14.56
N LEU A 552 -28.09 -25.87 -14.80
CA LEU A 552 -28.81 -25.64 -16.05
C LEU A 552 -29.23 -24.17 -16.22
N GLN A 553 -29.58 -23.48 -15.14
CA GLN A 553 -29.85 -22.03 -15.15
C GLN A 553 -28.58 -21.26 -15.51
N TYR A 554 -27.45 -21.58 -14.87
CA TYR A 554 -26.17 -20.93 -15.13
C TYR A 554 -25.68 -21.13 -16.58
N LEU A 555 -25.88 -22.32 -17.16
CA LEU A 555 -25.53 -22.58 -18.56
C LEU A 555 -26.32 -21.71 -19.57
N ASN A 556 -27.48 -21.19 -19.17
CA ASN A 556 -28.30 -20.30 -19.99
C ASN A 556 -28.09 -18.82 -19.66
N ASP A 557 -27.65 -18.51 -18.44
CA ASP A 557 -27.45 -17.15 -17.93
C ASP A 557 -26.12 -17.08 -17.13
N PRO A 558 -24.95 -17.26 -17.77
CA PRO A 558 -23.66 -17.28 -17.09
C PRO A 558 -23.18 -15.87 -16.75
N VAL A 559 -22.19 -15.76 -15.86
CA VAL A 559 -21.56 -14.45 -15.60
C VAL A 559 -20.74 -14.04 -16.83
N ILE A 560 -21.05 -12.88 -17.39
CA ILE A 560 -20.34 -12.31 -18.53
C ILE A 560 -19.26 -11.38 -18.03
N GLU A 561 -18.06 -11.46 -18.63
CA GLU A 561 -16.99 -10.52 -18.32
C GLU A 561 -17.45 -9.08 -18.60
N PRO A 562 -17.38 -8.16 -17.61
CA PRO A 562 -17.78 -6.78 -17.82
C PRO A 562 -16.83 -6.10 -18.81
N LYS A 563 -17.37 -5.22 -19.65
CA LYS A 563 -16.52 -4.36 -20.50
C LYS A 563 -15.81 -3.35 -19.62
N LEU A 564 -14.51 -3.17 -19.82
CA LEU A 564 -13.75 -2.08 -19.20
C LEU A 564 -14.28 -0.73 -19.73
N ALA A 565 -15.11 -0.05 -18.95
CA ALA A 565 -15.50 1.33 -19.24
C ALA A 565 -14.46 2.31 -18.67
N LEU A 566 -14.23 3.42 -19.37
CA LEU A 566 -13.49 4.58 -18.84
C LEU A 566 -14.16 5.00 -17.52
N ASN A 567 -13.42 4.89 -16.42
CA ASN A 567 -13.82 5.22 -15.05
C ASN A 567 -14.62 4.14 -14.26
N ALA A 568 -14.77 2.91 -14.76
CA ALA A 568 -15.38 1.84 -13.96
C ALA A 568 -14.44 1.37 -12.85
N ASN A 569 -14.98 1.27 -11.62
CA ASN A 569 -14.35 0.47 -10.59
C ASN A 569 -14.61 -1.00 -10.95
N ILE A 570 -13.64 -1.91 -10.74
CA ILE A 570 -13.94 -3.35 -10.80
C ILE A 570 -15.02 -3.77 -9.79
N ASN A 571 -15.33 -2.93 -8.80
CA ASN A 571 -16.50 -3.11 -7.94
C ASN A 571 -17.85 -3.11 -8.71
N ASP A 572 -17.85 -2.72 -9.99
CA ASP A 572 -19.01 -2.71 -10.88
C ASP A 572 -19.36 -4.10 -11.46
N VAL A 573 -18.84 -5.22 -10.91
CA VAL A 573 -19.48 -6.55 -11.07
C VAL A 573 -20.83 -6.60 -10.32
N SER A 574 -21.47 -5.46 -10.07
CA SER A 574 -22.70 -5.27 -9.29
C SER A 574 -23.95 -5.95 -9.88
N PHE A 575 -23.82 -6.63 -11.02
CA PHE A 575 -24.90 -7.42 -11.63
C PHE A 575 -24.46 -8.87 -11.80
N LEU A 576 -24.54 -9.65 -10.72
CA LEU A 576 -24.57 -11.10 -10.84
C LEU A 576 -25.83 -11.49 -11.65
N PRO A 577 -25.73 -12.46 -12.57
CA PRO A 577 -26.87 -12.97 -13.32
C PRO A 577 -27.94 -13.56 -12.40
N GLN A 578 -29.17 -13.64 -12.90
CA GLN A 578 -30.30 -14.18 -12.14
C GLN A 578 -30.07 -15.66 -11.77
N SER A 579 -29.31 -16.39 -12.59
CA SER A 579 -28.89 -17.77 -12.28
C SER A 579 -28.13 -17.94 -10.96
N LEU A 580 -27.58 -16.86 -10.40
CA LEU A 580 -26.85 -16.87 -9.14
C LEU A 580 -27.63 -16.24 -7.97
N SER A 581 -28.86 -15.76 -8.18
CA SER A 581 -29.63 -15.02 -7.16
C SER A 581 -29.95 -15.83 -5.90
N ASP A 582 -30.01 -17.16 -6.04
CA ASP A 582 -30.33 -18.07 -4.94
C ASP A 582 -29.13 -18.38 -4.04
N PHE A 583 -27.92 -18.07 -4.51
CA PHE A 583 -26.70 -18.21 -3.71
C PHE A 583 -26.57 -17.04 -2.73
N PRO A 584 -25.96 -17.26 -1.54
CA PRO A 584 -25.49 -16.17 -0.70
C PRO A 584 -24.61 -15.18 -1.47
N GLU A 585 -24.62 -13.91 -1.09
CA GLU A 585 -23.77 -12.89 -1.71
C GLU A 585 -22.28 -13.15 -1.37
N ARG A 586 -21.54 -13.73 -2.32
CA ARG A 586 -20.11 -14.08 -2.20
C ARG A 586 -19.18 -13.27 -3.11
N ILE A 587 -19.77 -12.39 -3.92
CA ILE A 587 -19.08 -11.54 -4.91
C ILE A 587 -19.76 -10.17 -4.84
N GLY A 588 -19.07 -9.12 -4.36
CA GLY A 588 -19.66 -7.78 -4.25
C GLY A 588 -19.05 -6.84 -3.19
N ASN A 589 -18.50 -7.37 -2.10
CA ASN A 589 -17.89 -6.55 -1.05
C ASN A 589 -16.38 -6.32 -1.28
N SER A 590 -16.02 -5.05 -1.45
CA SER A 590 -14.68 -4.54 -1.75
C SER A 590 -13.61 -5.07 -0.78
N TRP A 591 -12.47 -5.50 -1.34
CA TRP A 591 -11.06 -5.50 -0.82
C TRP A 591 -10.22 -6.61 -1.49
N TYR A 592 -10.84 -7.59 -2.17
CA TYR A 592 -10.17 -8.76 -2.76
C TYR A 592 -10.25 -8.82 -4.30
N THR A 593 -10.13 -7.68 -4.99
CA THR A 593 -10.05 -7.66 -6.46
C THR A 593 -8.86 -8.47 -7.01
N ALA A 594 -7.87 -8.79 -6.17
CA ALA A 594 -6.66 -9.53 -6.52
C ALA A 594 -6.88 -11.02 -6.88
N GLU A 595 -8.05 -11.61 -6.62
CA GLU A 595 -8.32 -13.05 -6.82
C GLU A 595 -9.41 -13.36 -7.86
N LEU A 596 -9.88 -12.35 -8.61
CA LEU A 596 -10.93 -12.54 -9.63
C LEU A 596 -10.55 -13.57 -10.70
N PHE A 597 -9.27 -13.65 -11.08
CA PHE A 597 -8.81 -14.67 -12.02
C PHE A 597 -8.98 -16.11 -11.48
N SER A 598 -8.81 -16.33 -10.17
CA SER A 598 -9.01 -17.65 -9.57
C SER A 598 -10.50 -18.05 -9.46
N ILE A 599 -11.40 -17.07 -9.48
CA ILE A 599 -12.86 -17.26 -9.52
C ILE A 599 -13.34 -17.42 -10.97
N PHE A 600 -12.86 -16.56 -11.87
CA PHE A 600 -13.23 -16.47 -13.29
C PHE A 600 -11.99 -16.65 -14.21
N PRO A 601 -11.47 -17.88 -14.36
CA PRO A 601 -10.22 -18.13 -15.09
C PRO A 601 -10.30 -17.79 -16.58
N LEU A 602 -11.51 -17.79 -17.15
CA LEU A 602 -11.76 -17.51 -18.57
C LEU A 602 -11.86 -16.02 -18.90
N TRP A 603 -11.97 -15.14 -17.90
CA TRP A 603 -12.02 -13.69 -18.12
C TRP A 603 -10.66 -13.14 -18.55
N GLY A 604 -10.66 -12.12 -19.40
CA GLY A 604 -9.49 -11.37 -19.83
C GLY A 604 -9.09 -10.26 -18.86
N ASP A 605 -9.20 -9.03 -19.33
CA ASP A 605 -8.64 -7.85 -18.67
C ASP A 605 -9.40 -7.46 -17.39
N SER A 606 -10.68 -7.81 -17.27
CA SER A 606 -11.49 -7.50 -16.09
C SER A 606 -11.14 -8.38 -14.89
N ALA A 607 -10.43 -9.49 -15.10
CA ALA A 607 -9.88 -10.32 -14.02
C ALA A 607 -8.64 -9.71 -13.35
N ILE A 608 -8.08 -8.63 -13.90
CA ILE A 608 -6.87 -7.98 -13.40
C ILE A 608 -7.24 -6.68 -12.66
N PRO A 609 -6.84 -6.49 -11.39
CA PRO A 609 -7.15 -5.29 -10.60
C PRO A 609 -6.71 -3.98 -11.30
N SER A 610 -7.50 -2.91 -11.15
CA SER A 610 -7.18 -1.57 -11.67
C SER A 610 -6.25 -0.77 -10.77
N ASP A 611 -6.21 -1.09 -9.48
CA ASP A 611 -5.51 -0.33 -8.45
C ASP A 611 -4.33 -1.14 -7.89
N ILE A 612 -3.36 -1.45 -8.75
CA ILE A 612 -2.14 -2.15 -8.33
C ILE A 612 -1.20 -1.13 -7.66
N ASP A 613 -1.04 -1.22 -6.33
CA ASP A 613 0.04 -0.48 -5.66
C ASP A 613 1.37 -1.16 -5.97
N TRP A 614 2.05 -0.64 -6.99
CA TRP A 614 3.37 -1.11 -7.44
C TRP A 614 4.44 -1.12 -6.33
N ALA A 615 4.22 -0.46 -5.18
CA ALA A 615 5.13 -0.50 -4.02
C ALA A 615 4.72 -1.49 -2.91
N LYS A 616 3.44 -1.86 -2.78
CA LYS A 616 2.90 -2.59 -1.61
C LYS A 616 2.10 -3.87 -1.93
N SER A 617 1.84 -4.19 -3.19
CA SER A 617 1.09 -5.42 -3.54
C SER A 617 2.02 -6.65 -3.53
N TYR A 618 2.23 -7.20 -2.32
CA TYR A 618 3.17 -8.30 -2.03
C TYR A 618 2.61 -9.72 -2.32
N HIS A 619 1.42 -9.88 -2.91
CA HIS A 619 0.73 -11.19 -2.95
C HIS A 619 0.85 -12.00 -4.27
N GLN A 620 1.62 -11.59 -5.29
CA GLN A 620 1.23 -11.96 -6.67
C GLN A 620 2.22 -12.79 -7.53
N GLY A 621 3.36 -13.28 -7.03
CA GLY A 621 4.25 -14.12 -7.84
C GLY A 621 3.55 -15.38 -8.38
N PHE A 622 2.94 -16.15 -7.46
CA PHE A 622 2.18 -17.37 -7.81
C PHE A 622 0.90 -17.07 -8.61
N VAL A 623 0.26 -15.92 -8.37
CA VAL A 623 -0.91 -15.50 -9.15
C VAL A 623 -0.51 -15.24 -10.61
N PHE A 624 0.62 -14.58 -10.86
CA PHE A 624 1.13 -14.40 -12.23
C PHE A 624 1.56 -15.73 -12.87
N GLU A 625 2.17 -16.64 -12.11
CA GLU A 625 2.49 -17.98 -12.61
C GLU A 625 1.24 -18.79 -13.00
N GLN A 626 0.14 -18.62 -12.26
CA GLN A 626 -1.14 -19.23 -12.62
C GLN A 626 -1.78 -18.50 -13.82
N LEU A 627 -1.65 -17.17 -13.89
CA LEU A 627 -2.19 -16.35 -14.99
C LEU A 627 -1.60 -16.74 -16.34
N VAL A 628 -0.31 -17.11 -16.39
CA VAL A 628 0.35 -17.53 -17.63
C VAL A 628 0.00 -18.95 -18.06
N LYS A 629 -0.93 -19.62 -17.36
CA LYS A 629 -1.50 -20.91 -17.80
C LYS A 629 -2.80 -20.73 -18.58
N LYS A 630 -3.15 -19.54 -19.08
CA LYS A 630 -4.34 -19.34 -19.92
C LYS A 630 -4.24 -20.05 -21.28
N ARG A 631 -5.40 -20.46 -21.83
CA ARG A 631 -5.53 -21.00 -23.19
C ARG A 631 -5.45 -19.95 -24.30
N SER A 632 -5.79 -18.69 -24.00
CA SER A 632 -5.85 -17.61 -24.99
C SER A 632 -4.72 -16.60 -24.75
N PRO A 633 -4.22 -15.92 -25.80
CA PRO A 633 -3.28 -14.82 -25.65
C PRO A 633 -3.79 -13.73 -24.70
N PHE A 634 -2.86 -13.01 -24.08
CA PHE A 634 -3.24 -11.95 -23.16
C PHE A 634 -3.95 -10.80 -23.88
N PRO A 635 -5.08 -10.32 -23.34
CA PRO A 635 -5.65 -9.06 -23.75
C PRO A 635 -4.79 -7.87 -23.28
N PRO A 636 -5.04 -6.65 -23.81
CA PRO A 636 -4.13 -5.51 -23.68
C PRO A 636 -3.70 -5.17 -22.25
N ARG A 637 -4.64 -5.11 -21.30
CA ARG A 637 -4.33 -4.78 -19.90
C ARG A 637 -3.55 -5.89 -19.21
N SER A 638 -3.95 -7.14 -19.42
CA SER A 638 -3.28 -8.30 -18.84
C SER A 638 -1.82 -8.38 -19.30
N ALA A 639 -1.58 -8.10 -20.59
CA ALA A 639 -0.24 -8.08 -21.18
C ALA A 639 0.63 -6.98 -20.55
N ILE A 640 0.15 -5.73 -20.50
CA ILE A 640 0.94 -4.63 -19.92
C ILE A 640 1.17 -4.82 -18.43
N THR A 641 0.17 -5.32 -17.68
CA THR A 641 0.27 -5.54 -16.24
C THR A 641 1.32 -6.60 -15.90
N LEU A 642 1.34 -7.72 -16.62
CA LEU A 642 2.36 -8.76 -16.42
C LEU A 642 3.78 -8.22 -16.66
N LEU A 643 3.98 -7.46 -17.74
CA LEU A 643 5.28 -6.85 -18.07
C LEU A 643 5.68 -5.82 -17.01
N ALA A 644 4.73 -5.03 -16.54
CA ALA A 644 4.93 -3.96 -15.58
C ALA A 644 5.11 -4.44 -14.13
N ALA A 645 4.68 -5.67 -13.79
CA ALA A 645 4.75 -6.24 -12.46
C ALA A 645 6.20 -6.43 -11.96
N GLN A 646 7.16 -6.61 -12.87
CA GLN A 646 8.59 -6.71 -12.54
C GLN A 646 9.20 -5.40 -11.99
N ARG A 647 8.42 -4.29 -11.94
CA ARG A 647 8.82 -3.04 -11.27
C ARG A 647 8.81 -3.13 -9.74
N SER A 648 8.25 -4.21 -9.16
CA SER A 648 8.13 -4.40 -7.72
C SER A 648 9.49 -4.40 -7.01
N HIS A 649 9.54 -3.86 -5.79
CA HIS A 649 10.77 -3.80 -4.99
C HIS A 649 10.99 -5.02 -4.07
N SER A 650 10.09 -6.02 -4.11
CA SER A 650 10.23 -7.22 -3.28
C SER A 650 11.10 -8.28 -3.95
N SER A 651 12.31 -8.50 -3.42
CA SER A 651 13.22 -9.55 -3.88
C SER A 651 12.61 -10.95 -3.84
N HIS A 652 11.66 -11.20 -2.94
CA HIS A 652 11.00 -12.49 -2.76
C HIS A 652 10.08 -12.90 -3.93
N VAL A 653 9.61 -11.94 -4.74
CA VAL A 653 8.57 -12.18 -5.76
C VAL A 653 9.08 -11.96 -7.19
N LEU A 654 10.17 -11.19 -7.35
CA LEU A 654 10.73 -10.84 -8.66
C LEU A 654 11.11 -12.06 -9.50
N GLY A 655 11.63 -13.13 -8.87
CA GLY A 655 11.97 -14.38 -9.55
C GLY A 655 10.76 -15.03 -10.23
N ASN A 656 9.66 -15.20 -9.51
CA ASN A 656 8.42 -15.78 -10.03
C ASN A 656 7.82 -14.92 -11.15
N ILE A 657 7.83 -13.59 -11.02
CA ILE A 657 7.31 -12.70 -12.06
C ILE A 657 8.18 -12.77 -13.32
N ALA A 658 9.51 -12.72 -13.19
CA ALA A 658 10.41 -12.87 -14.32
C ALA A 658 10.25 -14.22 -15.03
N GLN A 659 10.04 -15.29 -14.25
CA GLN A 659 9.70 -16.60 -14.78
C GLN A 659 8.35 -16.59 -15.51
N ALA A 660 7.32 -15.96 -14.95
CA ALA A 660 6.01 -15.84 -15.57
C ALA A 660 6.09 -15.09 -16.92
N VAL A 661 6.83 -13.98 -17.01
CA VAL A 661 7.04 -13.27 -18.29
C VAL A 661 7.68 -14.17 -19.34
N ASN A 662 8.74 -14.90 -18.97
CA ASN A 662 9.41 -15.83 -19.88
C ASN A 662 8.48 -16.97 -20.32
N GLN A 663 7.72 -17.56 -19.40
CA GLN A 663 6.73 -18.59 -19.72
C GLN A 663 5.62 -18.05 -20.62
N ALA A 664 5.14 -16.83 -20.40
CA ALA A 664 4.13 -16.19 -21.22
C ALA A 664 4.59 -16.00 -22.67
N TRP A 665 5.85 -15.60 -22.86
CA TRP A 665 6.46 -15.52 -24.19
C TRP A 665 6.58 -16.90 -24.83
N GLN A 666 7.19 -17.87 -24.14
CA GLN A 666 7.36 -19.24 -24.64
C GLN A 666 6.04 -19.92 -25.00
N ARG A 667 4.96 -19.61 -24.28
CA ARG A 667 3.61 -20.12 -24.53
C ARG A 667 2.84 -19.36 -25.62
N GLY A 668 3.43 -18.34 -26.23
CA GLY A 668 2.78 -17.50 -27.23
C GLY A 668 1.61 -16.68 -26.68
N LEU A 669 1.61 -16.38 -25.37
CA LEU A 669 0.58 -15.58 -24.72
C LEU A 669 0.82 -14.08 -24.87
N LEU A 670 2.08 -13.65 -24.88
CA LEU A 670 2.47 -12.27 -25.17
C LEU A 670 2.53 -12.04 -26.69
N ARG A 671 1.70 -11.12 -27.18
CA ARG A 671 1.63 -10.75 -28.60
C ARG A 671 2.20 -9.33 -28.80
N PRO A 672 3.15 -9.14 -29.73
CA PRO A 672 3.62 -7.81 -30.12
C PRO A 672 2.47 -6.86 -30.44
N GLY A 673 2.54 -5.62 -29.93
CA GLY A 673 1.55 -4.58 -30.20
C GLY A 673 0.21 -4.69 -29.46
N VAL A 674 0.00 -5.73 -28.65
CA VAL A 674 -1.27 -5.90 -27.89
C VAL A 674 -1.26 -5.15 -26.56
N ALA A 675 -0.12 -5.08 -25.86
CA ALA A 675 -0.03 -4.37 -24.59
C ALA A 675 -0.33 -2.88 -24.77
N ASP A 676 -1.19 -2.33 -23.91
CA ASP A 676 -1.63 -0.92 -23.96
C ASP A 676 -1.30 -0.18 -22.66
N VAL A 677 -0.42 0.81 -22.75
CA VAL A 677 0.04 1.60 -21.59
C VAL A 677 -1.06 2.43 -20.92
N LEU A 678 -2.13 2.76 -21.63
CA LEU A 678 -3.24 3.55 -21.10
C LEU A 678 -4.15 2.73 -20.18
N LEU A 679 -4.06 1.40 -20.25
CA LEU A 679 -4.81 0.48 -19.39
C LEU A 679 -4.01 0.03 -18.15
N LEU A 680 -2.75 0.47 -18.03
CA LEU A 680 -1.83 0.04 -16.97
C LEU A 680 -2.18 0.64 -15.60
N GLU A 681 -2.55 1.91 -15.57
CA GLU A 681 -2.99 2.58 -14.34
C GLU A 681 -4.52 2.58 -14.27
N ARG A 682 -5.09 3.15 -13.20
CA ARG A 682 -6.54 3.37 -13.11
C ARG A 682 -7.03 4.06 -14.40
N LEU A 683 -8.08 3.52 -15.02
CA LEU A 683 -8.60 4.01 -16.30
C LEU A 683 -8.78 5.54 -16.25
N GLY A 684 -8.18 6.24 -17.23
CA GLY A 684 -8.14 7.70 -17.30
C GLY A 684 -6.91 8.37 -16.65
N SER A 685 -6.08 7.64 -15.90
CA SER A 685 -4.84 8.17 -15.32
C SER A 685 -3.64 7.97 -16.26
N PRO A 686 -2.72 8.97 -16.37
CA PRO A 686 -1.51 8.80 -17.14
C PRO A 686 -0.56 7.77 -16.50
N PRO A 687 0.27 7.06 -17.29
CA PRO A 687 1.25 6.11 -16.78
C PRO A 687 2.19 6.74 -15.73
N SER A 688 2.40 6.04 -14.62
CA SER A 688 3.26 6.48 -13.53
C SER A 688 4.54 5.66 -13.43
N ARG A 689 5.55 6.17 -12.71
CA ARG A 689 6.85 5.52 -12.49
C ARG A 689 7.51 5.01 -13.80
N ILE A 690 7.41 5.80 -14.87
CA ILE A 690 7.84 5.40 -16.23
C ILE A 690 9.31 5.00 -16.26
N ALA A 691 10.21 5.68 -15.55
CA ALA A 691 11.63 5.33 -15.52
C ALA A 691 11.88 3.89 -15.02
N SER A 692 11.18 3.46 -13.97
CA SER A 692 11.25 2.08 -13.46
C SER A 692 10.64 1.08 -14.44
N LEU A 693 9.57 1.47 -15.13
CA LEU A 693 8.96 0.65 -16.19
C LEU A 693 9.91 0.42 -17.35
N VAL A 694 10.50 1.49 -17.85
CA VAL A 694 11.45 1.44 -18.97
C VAL A 694 12.64 0.55 -18.64
N ALA A 695 13.20 0.65 -17.42
CA ALA A 695 14.31 -0.20 -17.00
C ALA A 695 13.95 -1.70 -17.10
N VAL A 696 12.79 -2.07 -16.57
CA VAL A 696 12.28 -3.45 -16.59
C VAL A 696 11.95 -3.92 -18.01
N LEU A 697 11.30 -3.08 -18.83
CA LEU A 697 11.00 -3.40 -20.23
C LEU A 697 12.29 -3.55 -21.06
N ALA A 698 13.33 -2.76 -20.78
CA ALA A 698 14.62 -2.89 -21.43
C ALA A 698 15.30 -4.22 -21.06
N ASP A 699 15.22 -4.64 -19.80
CA ASP A 699 15.74 -5.95 -19.37
C ASP A 699 14.96 -7.11 -20.01
N ILE A 700 13.64 -6.98 -20.19
CA ILE A 700 12.82 -7.94 -20.96
C ILE A 700 13.23 -7.95 -22.44
N GLY A 701 13.45 -6.79 -23.06
CA GLY A 701 13.93 -6.68 -24.44
C GLY A 701 15.29 -7.36 -24.64
N LYS A 702 16.20 -7.21 -23.67
CA LYS A 702 17.52 -7.86 -23.63
C LYS A 702 17.45 -9.39 -23.52
N GLN A 703 16.31 -9.94 -23.07
CA GLN A 703 16.05 -11.38 -23.02
C GLN A 703 15.48 -11.94 -24.34
N GLY A 704 15.48 -11.16 -25.43
CA GLY A 704 15.00 -11.60 -26.75
C GLY A 704 13.51 -11.33 -27.00
N MET A 705 12.85 -10.57 -26.12
CA MET A 705 11.44 -10.20 -26.25
C MET A 705 11.27 -8.76 -26.79
N LEU A 706 12.23 -8.27 -27.59
CA LEU A 706 12.21 -6.89 -28.08
C LEU A 706 10.96 -6.57 -28.91
N SER A 707 10.45 -7.53 -29.70
CA SER A 707 9.23 -7.38 -30.49
C SER A 707 7.98 -7.10 -29.64
N VAL A 708 7.95 -7.54 -28.38
CA VAL A 708 6.83 -7.29 -27.46
C VAL A 708 6.94 -5.90 -26.83
N VAL A 709 8.13 -5.49 -26.40
CA VAL A 709 8.33 -4.25 -25.64
C VAL A 709 8.56 -3.01 -26.51
N TRP A 710 9.01 -3.18 -27.75
CA TRP A 710 9.30 -2.08 -28.67
C TRP A 710 8.10 -1.13 -28.90
N PRO A 711 6.88 -1.63 -29.21
CA PRO A 711 5.72 -0.76 -29.36
C PRO A 711 5.36 -0.01 -28.07
N ILE A 712 5.65 -0.60 -26.90
CA ILE A 712 5.33 -0.03 -25.60
C ILE A 712 6.16 1.23 -25.34
N PHE A 713 7.44 1.24 -25.72
CA PHE A 713 8.28 2.45 -25.58
C PHE A 713 7.70 3.63 -26.35
N ASP A 714 7.24 3.43 -27.59
CA ASP A 714 6.66 4.52 -28.38
C ASP A 714 5.30 4.97 -27.81
N GLN A 715 4.46 4.03 -27.36
CA GLN A 715 3.20 4.34 -26.66
C GLN A 715 3.43 5.18 -25.39
N LEU A 716 4.48 4.93 -24.61
CA LEU A 716 4.84 5.74 -23.44
C LEU A 716 5.19 7.19 -23.84
N ILE A 717 5.87 7.38 -24.98
CA ILE A 717 6.14 8.72 -25.51
C ILE A 717 4.85 9.40 -25.97
N ILE A 718 3.94 8.68 -26.63
CA ILE A 718 2.62 9.20 -27.04
C ILE A 718 1.83 9.65 -25.81
N ALA A 719 1.71 8.77 -24.79
CA ALA A 719 1.03 9.09 -23.54
C ALA A 719 1.65 10.33 -22.85
N SER A 720 2.98 10.44 -22.85
CA SER A 720 3.68 11.61 -22.32
C SER A 720 3.44 12.89 -23.13
N CYS A 721 3.33 12.77 -24.46
CA CYS A 721 3.04 13.91 -25.33
C CYS A 721 1.60 14.41 -25.18
N ASN A 722 0.67 13.51 -24.89
CA ASN A 722 -0.76 13.81 -24.70
C ASN A 722 -1.10 14.25 -23.27
N ALA A 723 -0.22 13.96 -22.29
CA ALA A 723 -0.39 14.42 -20.93
C ALA A 723 -0.25 15.95 -20.81
N LEU A 724 -0.91 16.52 -19.79
CA LEU A 724 -0.89 17.96 -19.48
C LEU A 724 0.51 18.54 -19.32
N ARG A 725 1.43 17.71 -18.83
CA ARG A 725 2.86 17.97 -18.74
C ARG A 725 3.58 16.71 -19.17
N MET A 726 4.75 16.89 -19.79
CA MET A 726 5.63 15.78 -20.12
C MET A 726 5.89 14.94 -18.87
N LEU A 727 5.60 13.64 -18.97
CA LEU A 727 5.66 12.74 -17.83
C LEU A 727 7.11 12.49 -17.42
N SER A 728 7.35 12.39 -16.10
CA SER A 728 8.65 12.00 -15.58
C SER A 728 9.01 10.59 -16.05
N GLY A 729 10.21 10.37 -16.61
CA GLY A 729 10.60 9.12 -17.28
C GLY A 729 10.61 9.17 -18.81
N THR A 730 10.19 10.28 -19.42
CA THR A 730 10.16 10.44 -20.89
C THR A 730 11.57 10.37 -21.50
N VAL A 731 12.57 10.98 -20.86
CA VAL A 731 13.96 10.97 -21.37
C VAL A 731 14.51 9.55 -21.38
N GLU A 732 14.25 8.79 -20.32
CA GLU A 732 14.65 7.41 -20.16
C GLU A 732 14.01 6.51 -21.24
N THR A 733 12.75 6.78 -21.57
CA THR A 733 12.04 6.08 -22.66
C THR A 733 12.69 6.37 -24.02
N VAL A 734 13.06 7.63 -24.30
CA VAL A 734 13.79 8.01 -25.52
C VAL A 734 15.17 7.34 -25.56
N ASP A 735 15.85 7.24 -24.42
CA ASP A 735 17.14 6.57 -24.31
C ASP A 735 17.05 5.07 -24.60
N ALA A 736 16.01 4.38 -24.09
CA ALA A 736 15.76 2.98 -24.42
C ALA A 736 15.47 2.77 -25.92
N ILE A 737 14.71 3.66 -26.55
CA ILE A 737 14.47 3.61 -28.01
C ILE A 737 15.80 3.77 -28.76
N ALA A 738 16.64 4.73 -28.37
CA ALA A 738 17.95 4.93 -28.98
C ALA A 738 18.88 3.71 -28.81
N GLU A 739 18.83 3.04 -27.65
CA GLU A 739 19.61 1.83 -27.36
C GLU A 739 19.22 0.67 -28.28
N PHE A 740 17.93 0.41 -28.47
CA PHE A 740 17.46 -0.74 -29.25
C PHE A 740 17.25 -0.48 -30.74
N LEU A 741 17.24 0.78 -31.19
CA LEU A 741 17.02 1.12 -32.61
C LEU A 741 17.90 0.34 -33.60
N PRO A 742 19.21 0.11 -33.36
CA PRO A 742 20.02 -0.68 -34.28
C PRO A 742 19.56 -2.14 -34.42
N GLU A 743 19.07 -2.77 -33.34
CA GLU A 743 18.54 -4.14 -33.36
C GLU A 743 17.26 -4.23 -34.19
N VAL A 744 16.38 -3.22 -34.07
CA VAL A 744 15.11 -3.16 -34.82
C VAL A 744 15.38 -2.88 -36.30
N GLN A 745 16.30 -1.97 -36.60
CA GLN A 745 16.70 -1.68 -37.98
C GLN A 745 17.23 -2.94 -38.66
N TYR A 746 18.12 -3.68 -37.99
CA TYR A 746 18.62 -4.96 -38.47
C TYR A 746 17.48 -5.96 -38.71
N ALA A 747 16.53 -6.10 -37.77
CA ALA A 747 15.40 -7.01 -37.94
C ALA A 747 14.51 -6.65 -39.13
N VAL A 748 14.30 -5.36 -39.41
CA VAL A 748 13.58 -4.88 -40.58
C VAL A 748 14.36 -5.16 -41.87
N ASP A 749 15.65 -4.86 -41.88
CA ASP A 749 16.52 -5.07 -43.04
C ASP A 749 16.63 -6.56 -43.41
N GLN A 750 16.54 -7.46 -42.42
CA GLN A 750 16.50 -8.92 -42.62
C GLN A 750 15.09 -9.47 -42.92
N GLY A 751 14.05 -8.63 -42.96
CA GLY A 751 12.67 -9.04 -43.19
C GLY A 751 12.03 -9.85 -42.05
N ILE A 752 12.62 -9.79 -40.85
CA ILE A 752 12.09 -10.44 -39.63
C ILE A 752 11.02 -9.55 -38.98
N ALA A 753 11.16 -8.24 -39.11
CA ALA A 753 10.22 -7.23 -38.63
C ALA A 753 9.62 -6.44 -39.80
N ASP A 754 8.38 -5.96 -39.66
CA ASP A 754 7.74 -5.09 -40.64
C ASP A 754 8.33 -3.67 -40.61
N ALA A 755 8.42 -3.00 -41.77
CA ALA A 755 8.97 -1.65 -41.86
C ALA A 755 8.19 -0.60 -41.03
N SER A 756 6.91 -0.88 -40.71
CA SER A 756 6.10 -0.06 -39.80
C SER A 756 6.72 0.10 -38.41
N GLN A 757 7.59 -0.82 -37.96
CA GLN A 757 8.25 -0.75 -36.66
C GLN A 757 9.20 0.47 -36.53
N LEU A 758 9.60 1.08 -37.65
CA LEU A 758 10.42 2.29 -37.71
C LEU A 758 9.61 3.58 -37.86
N GLN A 759 8.27 3.50 -37.81
CA GLN A 759 7.41 4.69 -37.85
C GLN A 759 7.59 5.56 -36.61
N LEU A 760 7.62 4.94 -35.42
CA LEU A 760 7.82 5.59 -34.11
C LEU A 760 7.08 6.94 -33.99
N LEU A 761 5.75 6.86 -34.03
CA LEU A 761 4.87 8.04 -34.05
C LEU A 761 5.07 8.92 -32.82
N GLY A 762 5.25 8.32 -31.64
CA GLY A 762 5.56 9.03 -30.40
C GLY A 762 6.85 9.83 -30.49
N ILE A 763 7.93 9.22 -30.96
CA ILE A 763 9.21 9.92 -31.16
C ILE A 763 9.08 11.08 -32.15
N ARG A 764 8.37 10.90 -33.26
CA ARG A 764 8.13 11.99 -34.23
C ARG A 764 7.28 13.11 -33.64
N MET A 765 6.23 12.77 -32.89
CA MET A 765 5.41 13.73 -32.14
C MET A 765 6.26 14.53 -31.15
N LEU A 766 7.12 13.86 -30.38
CA LEU A 766 8.00 14.50 -29.40
C LEU A 766 9.04 15.41 -30.08
N ALA A 767 9.66 14.96 -31.17
CA ALA A 767 10.64 15.73 -31.94
C ALA A 767 10.05 17.02 -32.56
N SER A 768 8.76 17.02 -32.88
CA SER A 768 8.01 18.16 -33.43
C SER A 768 7.68 19.24 -32.40
N LYS A 769 7.74 18.93 -31.10
CA LYS A 769 7.43 19.89 -30.03
C LYS A 769 8.49 20.99 -29.96
N LYS A 770 8.04 22.23 -29.72
CA LYS A 770 8.94 23.38 -29.48
C LYS A 770 9.45 23.35 -28.04
N GLY A 771 10.77 23.44 -27.84
CA GLY A 771 11.39 23.54 -26.51
C GLY A 771 12.85 23.10 -26.48
N SER A 772 13.53 23.34 -25.35
CA SER A 772 14.94 22.95 -25.13
C SER A 772 15.10 21.71 -24.25
N ALA A 773 14.00 21.03 -23.92
CA ALA A 773 14.01 19.83 -23.08
C ALA A 773 14.88 18.73 -23.70
N ASN A 774 15.66 18.05 -22.86
CA ASN A 774 16.61 17.03 -23.31
C ASN A 774 15.92 15.90 -24.12
N ALA A 775 14.72 15.50 -23.72
CA ALA A 775 13.92 14.49 -24.42
C ALA A 775 13.63 14.89 -25.88
N ILE A 776 13.32 16.17 -26.13
CA ILE A 776 13.02 16.70 -27.47
C ILE A 776 14.28 16.64 -28.35
N LYS A 777 15.42 17.09 -27.83
CA LYS A 777 16.70 17.05 -28.57
C LYS A 777 17.11 15.63 -28.95
N LYS A 778 16.96 14.68 -28.02
CA LYS A 778 17.25 13.28 -28.28
C LYS A 778 16.28 12.66 -29.29
N ALA A 779 14.99 12.97 -29.20
CA ALA A 779 14.00 12.52 -30.16
C ALA A 779 14.31 13.04 -31.58
N GLN A 780 14.71 14.31 -31.73
CA GLN A 780 15.16 14.88 -33.01
C GLN A 780 16.34 14.09 -33.60
N ALA A 781 17.36 13.80 -32.79
CA ALA A 781 18.52 13.02 -33.24
C ALA A 781 18.17 11.56 -33.63
N ILE A 782 17.11 10.99 -33.08
CA ILE A 782 16.57 9.68 -33.51
C ILE A 782 15.86 9.82 -34.85
N VAL A 783 14.98 10.82 -35.00
CA VAL A 783 14.23 11.07 -36.25
C VAL A 783 15.17 11.27 -37.44
N ASP A 784 16.29 11.96 -37.24
CA ASP A 784 17.31 12.17 -38.28
C ASP A 784 17.92 10.86 -38.83
N LYS A 785 17.83 9.76 -38.07
CA LYS A 785 18.31 8.42 -38.45
C LYS A 785 17.22 7.52 -39.00
N LEU A 786 15.95 7.89 -38.87
CA LEU A 786 14.82 7.07 -39.30
C LEU A 786 14.49 7.30 -40.78
N PRO A 787 13.96 6.28 -41.49
CA PRO A 787 13.47 6.47 -42.84
C PRO A 787 12.37 7.54 -42.87
N ASN A 788 12.32 8.30 -43.97
CA ASN A 788 11.34 9.36 -44.16
C ASN A 788 10.00 8.75 -44.57
N ILE A 789 9.29 8.19 -43.59
CA ILE A 789 7.95 7.62 -43.77
C ILE A 789 6.96 8.76 -43.56
N ALA A 790 6.13 9.05 -44.57
CA ALA A 790 5.08 10.05 -44.44
C ALA A 790 4.19 9.67 -43.24
N PRO A 791 4.04 10.55 -42.23
CA PRO A 791 3.14 10.25 -41.13
C PRO A 791 1.73 10.07 -41.71
N ALA A 792 1.08 8.94 -41.40
CA ALA A 792 -0.37 8.89 -41.52
C ALA A 792 -0.93 10.06 -40.71
N PRO A 793 -1.88 10.85 -41.25
CA PRO A 793 -2.37 12.01 -40.54
C PRO A 793 -3.10 11.55 -39.29
N LEU A 794 -2.45 11.67 -38.14
CA LEU A 794 -3.14 11.81 -36.87
C LEU A 794 -3.77 13.20 -36.86
N LYS A 795 -4.83 13.36 -37.66
CA LYS A 795 -5.86 14.36 -37.37
C LYS A 795 -6.64 13.85 -36.17
N GLN A 796 -6.09 14.05 -34.99
CA GLN A 796 -6.91 14.65 -33.94
C GLN A 796 -6.58 16.13 -33.98
N GLU A 797 -7.17 16.81 -34.98
CA GLU A 797 -7.68 18.15 -34.70
C GLU A 797 -8.53 17.96 -33.44
N VAL A 798 -8.18 18.65 -32.35
CA VAL A 798 -9.13 18.91 -31.28
C VAL A 798 -10.23 19.75 -31.92
N SER A 799 -11.13 19.04 -32.58
CA SER A 799 -12.30 19.58 -33.24
C SER A 799 -13.19 20.13 -32.14
N MET A 800 -13.72 21.32 -32.38
CA MET A 800 -14.75 21.98 -31.58
C MET A 800 -16.10 21.23 -31.67
N LEU A 801 -16.08 19.91 -31.45
CA LEU A 801 -17.26 19.12 -31.12
C LEU A 801 -17.45 19.16 -29.61
N ALA A 802 -18.70 19.04 -29.14
CA ALA A 802 -18.97 18.84 -27.72
C ALA A 802 -18.14 17.64 -27.25
N PRO A 803 -17.49 17.70 -26.07
CA PRO A 803 -16.75 16.55 -25.56
C PRO A 803 -17.66 15.33 -25.49
N ASP A 804 -17.29 14.23 -26.15
CA ASP A 804 -18.09 12.99 -26.20
C ASP A 804 -18.30 12.39 -24.79
N ASP A 805 -17.45 12.78 -23.84
CA ASP A 805 -17.46 12.41 -22.43
C ASP A 805 -18.03 13.49 -21.50
N PHE A 806 -18.71 14.53 -22.03
CA PHE A 806 -19.20 15.65 -21.24
C PHE A 806 -19.98 15.22 -20.00
N ASP A 807 -20.90 14.27 -20.12
CA ASP A 807 -21.75 13.83 -19.00
C ASP A 807 -20.97 13.03 -17.93
N GLN A 808 -19.76 12.53 -18.26
CA GLN A 808 -18.85 11.88 -17.31
C GLN A 808 -18.02 12.90 -16.53
N VAL A 809 -17.65 14.01 -17.18
CA VAL A 809 -16.87 15.10 -16.59
C VAL A 809 -17.78 16.07 -15.81
N TRP A 810 -18.99 16.30 -16.31
CA TRP A 810 -19.99 17.18 -15.71
C TRP A 810 -21.08 16.38 -14.98
N VAL A 811 -20.70 15.72 -13.88
CA VAL A 811 -21.66 15.00 -13.04
C VAL A 811 -22.49 16.01 -12.26
N LYS A 812 -23.82 16.00 -12.46
CA LYS A 812 -24.71 16.86 -11.69
C LYS A 812 -24.83 16.34 -10.26
N THR A 813 -24.47 17.18 -9.30
CA THR A 813 -24.77 16.95 -7.88
C THR A 813 -26.18 17.43 -7.60
N GLU A 814 -27.06 16.53 -7.18
CA GLU A 814 -28.37 16.90 -6.64
C GLU A 814 -28.17 17.52 -5.26
N LYS A 815 -28.72 18.72 -5.04
CA LYS A 815 -28.68 19.36 -3.73
C LYS A 815 -29.71 18.68 -2.82
N THR A 816 -29.25 17.71 -2.05
CA THR A 816 -30.08 16.91 -1.13
C THR A 816 -30.05 17.42 0.31
N SER A 817 -29.02 18.20 0.68
CA SER A 817 -28.77 18.61 2.07
C SER A 817 -28.76 20.13 2.22
N VAL A 818 -29.43 20.64 3.26
CA VAL A 818 -29.41 22.08 3.62
C VAL A 818 -28.25 22.33 4.57
N VAL A 819 -27.23 23.05 4.12
CA VAL A 819 -26.11 23.51 4.97
C VAL A 819 -26.53 24.80 5.71
N PRO A 820 -26.65 24.79 7.04
CA PRO A 820 -27.10 25.94 7.80
C PRO A 820 -26.01 27.02 7.86
N GLU A 821 -26.44 28.28 7.73
CA GLU A 821 -25.59 29.45 7.95
C GLU A 821 -25.36 29.64 9.47
N ASP A 822 -24.10 29.81 9.86
CA ASP A 822 -23.69 29.86 11.28
C ASP A 822 -23.15 31.23 11.73
N ASN A 823 -23.03 32.19 10.82
CA ASN A 823 -22.43 33.52 11.04
C ASN A 823 -21.04 33.47 11.72
N VAL A 824 -20.32 32.37 11.56
CA VAL A 824 -18.96 32.21 12.09
C VAL A 824 -17.99 32.90 11.14
N SER A 825 -17.04 33.66 11.70
CA SER A 825 -15.94 34.22 10.92
C SER A 825 -14.72 33.30 10.97
N ILE A 826 -14.10 33.06 9.83
CA ILE A 826 -12.97 32.14 9.67
C ILE A 826 -11.77 32.95 9.21
N ALA A 827 -10.61 32.72 9.81
CA ALA A 827 -9.33 33.20 9.32
C ALA A 827 -8.38 32.02 9.06
N VAL A 828 -7.61 32.10 7.98
CA VAL A 828 -6.65 31.05 7.60
C VAL A 828 -5.22 31.57 7.67
N SER A 829 -4.35 30.82 8.32
CA SER A 829 -2.90 31.10 8.41
C SER A 829 -2.10 29.81 8.49
N LYS A 830 -0.77 29.92 8.62
CA LYS A 830 0.08 28.80 9.00
C LYS A 830 0.27 28.70 10.52
N PRO A 831 0.28 27.49 11.09
CA PRO A 831 0.67 27.31 12.48
C PRO A 831 2.16 27.66 12.68
N VAL A 832 2.47 28.37 13.77
CA VAL A 832 3.85 28.60 14.22
C VAL A 832 4.28 27.40 15.05
N ILE A 833 5.29 26.67 14.60
CA ILE A 833 5.67 25.38 15.18
C ILE A 833 7.00 25.50 15.89
N ASN A 834 7.04 25.05 17.15
CA ASN A 834 8.29 24.90 17.89
C ASN A 834 9.15 23.78 17.28
N PRO A 835 10.37 24.04 16.78
CA PRO A 835 11.24 23.03 16.18
C PRO A 835 11.58 21.85 17.09
N SER A 836 11.49 22.02 18.42
CA SER A 836 11.73 20.96 19.40
C SER A 836 10.51 20.08 19.71
N SER A 837 9.31 20.43 19.22
CA SER A 837 8.11 19.60 19.42
C SER A 837 8.19 18.33 18.56
N GLN A 838 7.85 17.18 19.14
CA GLN A 838 7.77 15.90 18.41
C GLN A 838 6.74 15.91 17.28
N PHE A 839 5.74 16.81 17.35
CA PHE A 839 4.70 16.99 16.34
C PHE A 839 5.10 17.94 15.20
N SER A 840 6.28 18.56 15.29
CA SER A 840 6.72 19.63 14.39
C SER A 840 6.80 19.24 12.92
N LYS A 841 7.35 18.04 12.62
CA LYS A 841 7.42 17.53 11.25
C LYS A 841 6.02 17.28 10.66
N ARG A 842 5.08 16.80 11.47
CA ARG A 842 3.73 16.43 11.04
C ARG A 842 2.86 17.64 10.71
N LEU A 843 2.93 18.69 11.53
CA LEU A 843 2.09 19.88 11.40
C LEU A 843 2.68 20.99 10.53
N SER A 844 3.97 20.90 10.18
CA SER A 844 4.66 21.86 9.29
C SER A 844 4.01 22.04 7.91
N LYS A 845 3.09 21.14 7.56
CA LYS A 845 2.36 21.11 6.29
C LYS A 845 0.86 21.38 6.43
N SER A 846 0.37 21.64 7.65
CA SER A 846 -1.03 21.89 7.96
C SER A 846 -1.40 23.37 7.81
N LEU A 847 -2.70 23.64 7.66
CA LEU A 847 -3.27 24.99 7.78
C LEU A 847 -3.86 25.17 9.18
N LEU A 848 -3.86 26.41 9.67
CA LEU A 848 -4.54 26.83 10.89
C LEU A 848 -5.82 27.57 10.50
N PHE A 849 -6.96 27.05 10.93
CA PHE A 849 -8.25 27.73 10.80
C PHE A 849 -8.63 28.32 12.15
N THR A 850 -8.81 29.64 12.21
CA THR A 850 -9.25 30.34 13.42
C THR A 850 -10.69 30.76 13.27
N LEU A 851 -11.57 30.16 14.05
CA LEU A 851 -13.00 30.42 14.05
C LEU A 851 -13.37 31.37 15.19
N LYS A 852 -14.08 32.46 14.86
CA LYS A 852 -14.72 33.33 15.85
C LYS A 852 -16.23 33.12 15.78
N LEU A 853 -16.73 32.51 16.83
CA LEU A 853 -18.13 32.13 17.01
C LEU A 853 -18.95 33.33 17.52
N PRO A 854 -20.17 33.58 16.98
CA PRO A 854 -20.99 34.73 17.36
C PRO A 854 -21.54 34.63 18.79
N ASN A 855 -21.74 33.41 19.30
CA ASN A 855 -22.21 33.09 20.64
C ASN A 855 -21.10 33.08 21.71
N VAL A 856 -19.83 33.32 21.32
CA VAL A 856 -18.67 33.30 22.23
C VAL A 856 -17.85 34.56 22.06
N ALA A 857 -17.99 35.51 22.99
CA ALA A 857 -17.42 36.85 22.84
C ALA A 857 -15.91 36.97 23.15
N ASN A 858 -15.38 36.12 24.04
CA ASN A 858 -14.07 36.37 24.68
C ASN A 858 -12.93 35.46 24.18
N GLN A 859 -13.16 34.60 23.19
CA GLN A 859 -12.17 33.66 22.67
C GLN A 859 -12.46 33.29 21.21
N VAL A 860 -11.45 32.74 20.54
CA VAL A 860 -11.51 32.09 19.23
C VAL A 860 -11.22 30.60 19.38
N PHE A 861 -11.47 29.85 18.32
CA PHE A 861 -11.27 28.40 18.27
C PHE A 861 -10.35 28.05 17.11
N GLN A 862 -9.20 27.49 17.43
CA GLN A 862 -8.16 27.15 16.47
C GLN A 862 -8.28 25.67 16.07
N ILE A 863 -8.34 25.38 14.77
CA ILE A 863 -8.41 24.04 14.21
C ILE A 863 -7.14 23.77 13.40
N VAL A 864 -6.47 22.67 13.71
CA VAL A 864 -5.30 22.17 12.97
C VAL A 864 -5.45 20.65 12.80
N LYS A 865 -5.36 20.16 11.56
CA LYS A 865 -5.44 18.72 11.24
C LYS A 865 -4.13 18.19 10.66
N GLY A 866 -3.70 17.01 11.10
CA GLY A 866 -2.38 16.45 10.77
C GLY A 866 -2.40 15.01 10.24
N ASP A 867 -3.11 14.10 10.90
CA ASP A 867 -3.28 12.70 10.47
C ASP A 867 -4.55 12.02 11.03
N TRP A 868 -5.41 12.77 11.71
CA TRP A 868 -6.62 12.26 12.33
C TRP A 868 -7.81 13.13 11.94
N TYR A 869 -8.79 12.51 11.28
CA TYR A 869 -9.95 13.18 10.69
C TYR A 869 -11.27 12.53 11.07
N TYR A 870 -11.23 11.56 12.00
CA TYR A 870 -12.38 10.72 12.32
C TYR A 870 -13.61 11.51 12.79
N ASP A 871 -13.38 12.64 13.46
CA ASP A 871 -14.43 13.55 13.91
C ASP A 871 -15.23 14.18 12.77
N LEU A 872 -14.54 14.57 11.69
CA LEU A 872 -15.15 15.06 10.45
C LEU A 872 -15.65 13.93 9.55
N GLU A 873 -15.05 12.75 9.59
CA GLU A 873 -15.44 11.61 8.75
C GLU A 873 -16.72 10.91 9.25
N ASN A 874 -16.82 10.70 10.56
CA ASN A 874 -17.81 9.78 11.12
C ASN A 874 -18.71 10.41 12.20
N GLU A 875 -18.33 11.57 12.76
CA GLU A 875 -18.97 12.10 13.96
C GLU A 875 -19.59 13.49 13.80
N TRP A 876 -19.48 14.10 12.60
CA TRP A 876 -20.12 15.37 12.27
C TRP A 876 -19.77 16.53 13.24
N GLN A 877 -18.57 16.46 13.81
CA GLN A 877 -18.03 17.42 14.77
C GLN A 877 -16.57 17.74 14.42
N CYS A 878 -16.02 18.80 15.00
CA CYS A 878 -14.62 19.15 14.79
C CYS A 878 -13.93 19.47 16.10
N GLU A 879 -12.83 18.78 16.36
CA GLU A 879 -11.89 19.15 17.41
C GLU A 879 -11.32 20.56 17.14
N ALA A 880 -11.32 21.39 18.17
CA ALA A 880 -10.75 22.73 18.15
C ALA A 880 -10.08 23.06 19.49
N TYR A 881 -9.23 24.08 19.48
CA TYR A 881 -8.47 24.53 20.64
C TYR A 881 -8.87 25.96 20.99
N PRO A 882 -9.41 26.24 22.19
CA PRO A 882 -9.76 27.59 22.60
C PRO A 882 -8.51 28.47 22.71
N ALA A 883 -8.58 29.70 22.20
CA ALA A 883 -7.49 30.67 22.29
C ALA A 883 -8.01 32.11 22.49
N PRO A 884 -7.23 33.02 23.11
CA PRO A 884 -7.61 34.43 23.23
C PRO A 884 -7.84 35.11 21.86
N LEU A 885 -8.70 36.14 21.80
CA LEU A 885 -9.15 36.80 20.56
C LEU A 885 -8.04 37.28 19.59
N ASN A 886 -6.83 37.55 20.09
CA ASN A 886 -5.69 38.05 19.30
C ASN A 886 -4.54 37.02 19.19
N HIS A 887 -4.81 35.76 19.52
CA HIS A 887 -3.78 34.72 19.51
C HIS A 887 -3.62 34.15 18.09
N SER A 888 -2.54 34.54 17.42
CA SER A 888 -2.20 34.07 16.07
C SER A 888 -1.31 32.82 16.04
N GLU A 889 -0.75 32.44 17.20
CA GLU A 889 0.16 31.30 17.30
C GLU A 889 -0.62 30.03 17.70
N PHE A 890 -0.13 28.86 17.31
CA PHE A 890 -0.71 27.57 17.72
C PHE A 890 0.43 26.66 18.18
N CYS A 891 0.52 26.39 19.48
CA CYS A 891 1.56 25.54 20.07
C CYS A 891 0.93 24.40 20.86
N ILE A 892 1.00 23.18 20.31
CA ILE A 892 0.43 21.96 20.93
C ILE A 892 1.00 21.70 22.32
N ASP A 893 2.30 21.97 22.54
CA ASP A 893 2.97 21.69 23.82
C ASP A 893 2.48 22.60 24.98
N SER A 894 1.68 23.64 24.67
CA SER A 894 1.17 24.62 25.64
C SER A 894 -0.35 24.60 25.86
N GLN A 895 -1.07 23.77 25.10
CA GLN A 895 -2.54 23.68 25.14
C GLN A 895 -2.96 22.64 26.19
N THR A 896 -3.77 23.04 27.17
CA THR A 896 -4.11 22.17 28.30
C THR A 896 -5.29 21.23 28.04
N GLU A 897 -6.26 21.59 27.17
CA GLU A 897 -7.43 20.77 26.80
C GLU A 897 -8.03 21.19 25.42
N SER A 898 -8.53 20.23 24.63
CA SER A 898 -9.31 20.48 23.40
C SER A 898 -10.82 20.58 23.67
N VAL A 899 -11.56 21.14 22.71
CA VAL A 899 -13.03 21.19 22.72
C VAL A 899 -13.58 20.66 21.39
N TRP A 900 -14.88 20.39 21.36
CA TRP A 900 -15.58 19.83 20.20
C TRP A 900 -16.62 20.82 19.70
N LEU A 901 -16.56 21.14 18.41
CA LEU A 901 -17.48 22.02 17.71
C LEU A 901 -18.47 21.20 16.90
N HIS A 902 -19.77 21.41 17.10
CA HIS A 902 -20.80 20.81 16.26
C HIS A 902 -21.98 21.76 16.05
N TRP A 903 -22.76 21.52 15.00
CA TRP A 903 -24.01 22.25 14.80
C TRP A 903 -25.07 21.76 15.80
N SER A 904 -25.79 22.69 16.40
CA SER A 904 -26.95 22.39 17.24
C SER A 904 -28.21 22.95 16.59
N GLU A 905 -29.13 22.08 16.19
CA GLU A 905 -30.42 22.50 15.66
C GLU A 905 -31.25 23.26 16.70
N ALA A 906 -31.14 22.90 17.98
CA ALA A 906 -31.91 23.54 19.05
C ALA A 906 -31.52 25.01 19.24
N SER A 907 -30.22 25.32 19.12
CA SER A 907 -29.69 26.67 19.30
C SER A 907 -29.38 27.40 17.98
N GLN A 908 -29.56 26.73 16.83
CA GLN A 908 -29.28 27.26 15.49
C GLN A 908 -27.90 27.95 15.39
N CYS A 909 -26.89 27.35 16.02
CA CYS A 909 -25.50 27.84 16.00
C CYS A 909 -24.51 26.71 16.26
N LEU A 910 -23.23 27.00 15.99
CA LEU A 910 -22.13 26.12 16.38
C LEU A 910 -21.94 26.20 17.90
N VAL A 911 -22.04 25.06 18.58
CA VAL A 911 -21.86 24.96 20.03
C VAL A 911 -20.50 24.36 20.36
N VAL A 912 -20.04 24.62 21.58
CA VAL A 912 -18.72 24.24 22.08
C VAL A 912 -18.91 23.26 23.23
N GLU A 913 -18.46 22.04 23.05
CA GLU A 913 -18.59 20.96 24.03
C GLU A 913 -17.22 20.52 24.56
N LYS A 914 -17.18 20.13 25.83
CA LYS A 914 -15.94 19.63 26.47
C LYS A 914 -15.66 18.17 26.16
N SER A 915 -16.71 17.38 25.93
CA SER A 915 -16.62 15.96 25.65
C SER A 915 -16.99 15.66 24.20
N ARG A 916 -16.21 14.77 23.59
CA ARG A 916 -16.48 14.20 22.26
C ARG A 916 -17.79 13.42 22.29
N TYR A 917 -18.66 13.62 21.30
CA TYR A 917 -19.78 12.70 21.09
C TYR A 917 -19.23 11.37 20.54
N GLY A 918 -19.40 10.27 21.29
CA GLY A 918 -19.06 8.93 20.81
C GLY A 918 -20.17 8.33 19.94
N LEU A 919 -19.83 7.31 19.14
CA LEU A 919 -20.74 6.59 18.22
C LEU A 919 -22.10 6.18 18.85
N GLU A 920 -22.15 5.83 20.13
CA GLU A 920 -23.39 5.44 20.82
C GLU A 920 -24.42 6.57 20.89
N ASN A 921 -23.99 7.83 20.96
CA ASN A 921 -24.87 9.00 20.95
C ASN A 921 -25.19 9.48 19.52
N CYS A 922 -24.33 9.19 18.53
CA CYS A 922 -24.56 9.51 17.12
C CYS A 922 -25.53 8.54 16.43
N LYS A 923 -25.69 7.30 16.95
CA LYS A 923 -26.58 6.25 16.39
C LYS A 923 -28.08 6.58 16.42
N ASN A 924 -28.50 7.62 17.13
CA ASN A 924 -29.91 8.06 17.21
C ASN A 924 -30.23 9.28 16.35
N ALA A 925 -29.32 9.76 15.50
CA ALA A 925 -29.49 11.02 14.80
C ALA A 925 -29.46 10.83 13.28
N ASP A 926 -30.62 10.61 12.69
CA ASP A 926 -30.84 10.67 11.23
C ASP A 926 -30.62 12.09 10.64
N ASN A 927 -30.24 13.10 11.46
CA ASN A 927 -30.16 14.52 11.12
C ASN A 927 -28.86 15.23 11.59
N LEU A 928 -27.71 14.56 11.66
CA LEU A 928 -26.43 15.28 11.89
C LEU A 928 -25.99 16.00 10.61
N ILE A 929 -25.77 17.32 10.69
CA ILE A 929 -25.41 18.18 9.56
C ILE A 929 -24.19 19.03 9.89
N PHE A 930 -23.32 19.28 8.91
CA PHE A 930 -22.24 20.27 9.05
C PHE A 930 -22.77 21.69 8.91
N SER A 931 -22.27 22.62 9.74
CA SER A 931 -22.48 24.05 9.52
C SER A 931 -21.63 24.58 8.37
N ASN A 932 -22.00 25.74 7.84
CA ASN A 932 -21.24 26.39 6.77
C ASN A 932 -19.74 26.50 7.10
N ALA A 933 -19.36 26.90 8.32
CA ALA A 933 -17.96 27.02 8.70
C ALA A 933 -17.20 25.69 8.77
N LEU A 934 -17.84 24.61 9.21
CA LEU A 934 -17.21 23.28 9.20
C LEU A 934 -17.03 22.77 7.76
N VAL A 935 -18.00 23.04 6.88
CA VAL A 935 -17.86 22.76 5.44
C VAL A 935 -16.70 23.55 4.82
N MET A 936 -16.54 24.83 5.19
CA MET A 936 -15.39 25.64 4.76
C MET A 936 -14.07 25.03 5.26
N VAL A 937 -14.00 24.53 6.49
CA VAL A 937 -12.81 23.82 7.00
C VAL A 937 -12.50 22.60 6.13
N ILE A 938 -13.50 21.76 5.82
CA ILE A 938 -13.33 20.58 4.93
C ILE A 938 -12.77 20.98 3.57
N ILE A 939 -13.32 22.02 2.92
CA ILE A 939 -12.83 22.51 1.63
C ILE A 939 -11.41 23.07 1.77
N GLY A 940 -11.14 23.84 2.83
CA GLY A 940 -9.85 24.45 3.08
C GLY A 940 -8.73 23.43 3.31
N LEU A 941 -9.05 22.29 3.95
CA LEU A 941 -8.10 21.20 4.18
C LEU A 941 -7.55 20.65 2.86
N LEU A 942 -8.26 20.71 1.73
CA LEU A 942 -7.71 20.28 0.43
C LEU A 942 -6.47 21.09 0.00
N ALA A 943 -6.23 22.27 0.59
CA ALA A 943 -5.07 23.11 0.30
C ALA A 943 -3.86 22.87 1.22
N GLN A 944 -3.91 21.90 2.14
CA GLN A 944 -2.76 21.55 2.98
C GLN A 944 -1.75 20.63 2.24
N ASP A 945 -0.50 20.56 2.70
CA ASP A 945 0.53 19.67 2.13
C ASP A 945 0.70 18.36 2.96
N SER A 946 -0.14 18.14 3.98
CA SER A 946 -0.21 16.92 4.82
C SER A 946 -1.06 15.82 4.16
N ASP A 947 -1.61 14.87 4.93
CA ASP A 947 -2.30 13.68 4.40
C ASP A 947 -3.48 14.03 3.45
N THR A 948 -3.28 13.74 2.17
CA THR A 948 -4.27 14.03 1.13
C THR A 948 -5.34 12.94 0.99
N TYR A 949 -5.12 11.73 1.49
CA TYR A 949 -6.06 10.62 1.24
C TYR A 949 -7.38 10.84 1.98
N HIS A 950 -7.32 11.01 3.31
CA HIS A 950 -8.49 11.26 4.16
C HIS A 950 -9.22 12.54 3.77
N THR A 951 -8.47 13.62 3.54
CA THR A 951 -9.05 14.90 3.13
C THR A 951 -9.84 14.80 1.82
N ASN A 952 -9.31 14.09 0.81
CA ASN A 952 -10.02 13.88 -0.44
C ASN A 952 -11.28 13.02 -0.22
N SER A 953 -11.18 11.96 0.58
CA SER A 953 -12.31 11.08 0.89
C SER A 953 -13.46 11.83 1.55
N ILE A 954 -13.18 12.66 2.55
CA ILE A 954 -14.20 13.47 3.26
C ILE A 954 -14.88 14.43 2.28
N PHE A 955 -14.08 15.12 1.45
CA PHE A 955 -14.62 16.05 0.46
C PHE A 955 -15.53 15.32 -0.55
N GLU A 956 -15.07 14.19 -1.11
CA GLU A 956 -15.83 13.39 -2.09
C GLU A 956 -17.16 12.90 -1.49
N GLN A 957 -17.14 12.37 -0.26
CA GLN A 957 -18.37 11.96 0.44
C GLN A 957 -19.37 13.11 0.62
N ASN A 958 -18.88 14.30 0.99
CA ASN A 958 -19.74 15.48 1.16
C ASN A 958 -20.28 16.02 -0.17
N VAL A 959 -19.58 15.80 -1.28
CA VAL A 959 -20.10 16.08 -2.63
C VAL A 959 -21.19 15.08 -3.01
N GLU A 960 -20.97 13.78 -2.77
CA GLU A 960 -21.94 12.71 -3.04
C GLU A 960 -23.22 12.85 -2.21
N GLN A 961 -23.12 13.32 -0.97
CA GLN A 961 -24.25 13.59 -0.07
C GLN A 961 -24.94 14.94 -0.34
N GLY A 962 -24.51 15.69 -1.36
CA GLY A 962 -25.07 16.98 -1.72
C GLY A 962 -24.84 18.09 -0.68
N VAL A 963 -23.86 17.92 0.20
CA VAL A 963 -23.43 18.92 1.21
C VAL A 963 -22.53 19.97 0.58
N ILE A 964 -21.66 19.58 -0.37
CA ILE A 964 -20.78 20.50 -1.10
C ILE A 964 -21.23 20.58 -2.55
N ASP A 965 -21.72 21.76 -2.95
CA ASP A 965 -22.09 22.08 -4.33
C ASP A 965 -21.23 23.24 -4.88
N ALA A 966 -21.49 23.64 -6.13
CA ALA A 966 -20.78 24.75 -6.78
C ALA A 966 -20.94 26.09 -6.03
N ASP A 967 -22.09 26.34 -5.39
CA ASP A 967 -22.33 27.59 -4.68
C ASP A 967 -21.53 27.66 -3.38
N ILE A 968 -21.49 26.56 -2.64
CA ILE A 968 -20.67 26.43 -1.43
C ILE A 968 -19.18 26.50 -1.79
N MET A 969 -18.76 25.84 -2.87
CA MET A 969 -17.38 25.93 -3.35
C MET A 969 -17.03 27.37 -3.76
N ARG A 970 -17.96 28.11 -4.36
CA ARG A 970 -17.79 29.53 -4.71
C ARG A 970 -17.63 30.40 -3.45
N LYS A 971 -18.48 30.21 -2.43
CA LYS A 971 -18.36 30.92 -1.15
C LYS A 971 -16.99 30.65 -0.51
N ALA A 972 -16.55 29.39 -0.52
CA ALA A 972 -15.26 28.98 0.03
C ALA A 972 -14.08 29.64 -0.68
N ILE A 973 -14.03 29.59 -2.01
CA ILE A 973 -12.89 30.16 -2.73
C ILE A 973 -12.84 31.68 -2.59
N ILE A 974 -13.99 32.37 -2.58
CA ILE A 974 -14.02 33.83 -2.36
C ILE A 974 -13.46 34.17 -0.98
N LEU A 975 -13.86 33.44 0.07
CA LEU A 975 -13.33 33.61 1.42
C LEU A 975 -11.81 33.37 1.45
N PHE A 976 -11.31 32.29 0.84
CA PHE A 976 -9.91 31.90 0.95
C PHE A 976 -8.94 32.78 0.16
N LEU A 977 -9.40 33.45 -0.89
CA LEU A 977 -8.57 34.33 -1.70
C LEU A 977 -8.04 35.55 -0.93
N ASP A 978 -8.66 35.91 0.19
CA ASP A 978 -8.22 36.99 1.08
C ASP A 978 -7.01 36.60 1.97
N TYR A 979 -6.64 35.31 2.02
CA TYR A 979 -5.57 34.81 2.89
C TYR A 979 -4.31 34.41 2.11
N PRO A 980 -3.15 35.06 2.33
CA PRO A 980 -1.94 34.86 1.52
C PRO A 980 -1.27 33.49 1.71
N ASP A 981 -1.49 32.84 2.86
CA ASP A 981 -0.96 31.49 3.15
C ASP A 981 -1.74 30.38 2.42
N PHE A 982 -2.93 30.70 1.90
CA PHE A 982 -3.76 29.79 1.14
C PHE A 982 -3.38 29.82 -0.35
N SER A 983 -3.26 28.64 -0.97
CA SER A 983 -2.96 28.54 -2.40
C SER A 983 -4.08 27.79 -3.13
N PRO A 984 -4.91 28.49 -3.93
CA PRO A 984 -5.96 27.87 -4.74
C PRO A 984 -5.44 26.79 -5.70
N ALA A 985 -4.18 26.90 -6.13
CA ALA A 985 -3.54 25.90 -6.98
C ALA A 985 -3.42 24.51 -6.33
N LYS A 986 -3.57 24.42 -5.00
CA LYS A 986 -3.57 23.14 -4.29
C LYS A 986 -4.94 22.47 -4.30
N LEU A 987 -6.03 23.24 -4.25
CA LEU A 987 -7.41 22.71 -4.34
C LEU A 987 -7.61 21.93 -5.65
N ILE A 988 -7.17 22.51 -6.77
CA ILE A 988 -7.34 21.91 -8.10
C ILE A 988 -6.52 20.64 -8.33
N ARG A 989 -5.61 20.25 -7.41
CA ARG A 989 -4.92 18.95 -7.47
C ARG A 989 -5.90 17.78 -7.44
N LEU A 990 -7.03 17.92 -6.75
CA LEU A 990 -8.07 16.90 -6.74
C LEU A 990 -8.78 16.83 -8.09
N LEU A 991 -9.17 17.98 -8.66
CA LEU A 991 -9.79 18.05 -9.99
C LEU A 991 -8.90 17.46 -11.11
N GLU A 992 -7.57 17.56 -10.99
CA GLU A 992 -6.62 16.91 -11.91
C GLU A 992 -6.70 15.39 -11.87
N LYS A 993 -7.01 14.81 -10.71
CA LYS A 993 -7.15 13.37 -10.51
C LYS A 993 -8.58 12.88 -10.75
N LYS A 994 -9.56 13.77 -10.60
CA LYS A 994 -11.00 13.48 -10.61
C LYS A 994 -11.74 14.50 -11.50
N PRO A 995 -11.70 14.34 -12.83
CA PRO A 995 -12.34 15.27 -13.77
C PRO A 995 -13.86 15.40 -13.56
N ASN A 996 -14.51 14.34 -13.08
CA ASN A 996 -15.95 14.30 -12.78
C ASN A 996 -16.41 15.32 -11.72
N LEU A 997 -15.49 15.96 -10.99
CA LEU A 997 -15.78 17.01 -10.02
C LEU A 997 -15.83 18.42 -10.65
N LEU A 998 -15.72 18.55 -11.99
CA LEU A 998 -15.70 19.85 -12.67
C LEU A 998 -16.93 20.70 -12.37
N SER A 999 -18.10 20.09 -12.26
CA SER A 999 -19.37 20.78 -11.93
C SER A 999 -19.33 21.49 -10.56
N VAL A 1000 -18.49 21.02 -9.63
CA VAL A 1000 -18.27 21.63 -8.31
C VAL A 1000 -17.08 22.59 -8.33
N PHE A 1001 -16.01 22.28 -9.08
CA PHE A 1001 -14.76 23.05 -9.08
C PHE A 1001 -14.69 24.21 -10.06
N TYR A 1002 -15.58 24.31 -11.06
CA TYR A 1002 -15.55 25.44 -12.00
C TYR A 1002 -15.54 26.83 -11.35
N PRO A 1003 -16.20 27.09 -10.19
CA PRO A 1003 -16.14 28.39 -9.52
C PRO A 1003 -14.72 28.74 -9.06
N VAL A 1004 -13.90 27.74 -8.71
CA VAL A 1004 -12.48 27.95 -8.36
C VAL A 1004 -11.73 28.54 -9.55
N LEU A 1005 -11.96 28.02 -10.75
CA LEU A 1005 -11.31 28.50 -11.97
C LEU A 1005 -11.71 29.95 -12.28
N ILE A 1006 -13.00 30.25 -12.19
CA ILE A 1006 -13.57 31.55 -12.56
C ILE A 1006 -13.24 32.63 -11.51
N GLU A 1007 -13.51 32.39 -10.24
CA GLU A 1007 -13.30 33.40 -9.18
C GLU A 1007 -11.81 33.70 -8.98
N CYS A 1008 -10.92 32.72 -9.14
CA CYS A 1008 -9.48 32.96 -9.13
C CYS A 1008 -9.03 33.90 -10.26
N ILE A 1009 -9.51 33.68 -11.49
CA ILE A 1009 -9.19 34.54 -12.64
C ILE A 1009 -9.76 35.94 -12.43
N LYS A 1010 -10.98 36.05 -11.91
CA LYS A 1010 -11.63 37.32 -11.59
C LYS A 1010 -10.90 38.10 -10.50
N PHE A 1011 -10.47 37.42 -9.44
CA PHE A 1011 -9.68 38.02 -8.36
C PHE A 1011 -8.33 38.53 -8.87
N VAL A 1012 -7.58 37.70 -9.60
CA VAL A 1012 -6.28 38.12 -10.14
C VAL A 1012 -6.43 39.16 -11.24
N GLY A 1013 -7.52 39.18 -12.00
CA GLY A 1013 -7.84 40.27 -12.93
C GLY A 1013 -7.99 41.62 -12.23
N LYS A 1014 -8.64 41.66 -11.05
CA LYS A 1014 -8.70 42.88 -10.22
C LYS A 1014 -7.32 43.34 -9.74
N ILE A 1015 -6.45 42.41 -9.33
CA ILE A 1015 -5.06 42.69 -8.93
C ILE A 1015 -4.26 43.23 -10.12
N ALA A 1016 -4.36 42.57 -11.28
CA ALA A 1016 -3.67 42.96 -12.50
C ALA A 1016 -4.08 44.36 -12.97
N LYS A 1017 -5.38 44.70 -12.86
CA LYS A 1017 -5.91 46.03 -13.19
C LYS A 1017 -5.40 47.14 -12.28
N ARG A 1018 -4.99 46.80 -11.04
CA ARG A 1018 -4.37 47.73 -10.08
C ARG A 1018 -2.84 47.81 -10.23
N ASP A 1019 -2.26 47.17 -11.25
CA ASP A 1019 -0.81 47.05 -11.46
C ASP A 1019 -0.06 46.43 -10.24
N GLU A 1020 -0.77 45.61 -9.43
CA GLU A 1020 -0.21 44.90 -8.28
C GLU A 1020 0.47 43.57 -8.70
N LYS A 1021 1.24 42.96 -7.77
CA LYS A 1021 1.99 41.73 -8.05
C LYS A 1021 1.05 40.54 -8.27
N ILE A 1022 1.05 40.02 -9.50
CA ILE A 1022 0.30 38.81 -9.87
C ILE A 1022 0.79 37.59 -9.05
N PRO A 1023 -0.09 36.88 -8.31
CA PRO A 1023 0.29 35.69 -7.56
C PRO A 1023 0.78 34.55 -8.43
N ALA A 1024 1.85 33.85 -8.02
CA ALA A 1024 2.43 32.78 -8.84
C ALA A 1024 1.47 31.59 -9.07
N TRP A 1025 0.57 31.33 -8.12
CA TRP A 1025 -0.38 30.20 -8.16
C TRP A 1025 -1.38 30.30 -9.34
N ILE A 1026 -1.66 31.50 -9.88
CA ILE A 1026 -2.60 31.69 -11.00
C ILE A 1026 -2.16 30.93 -12.25
N ASN A 1027 -0.86 30.71 -12.43
CA ASN A 1027 -0.34 29.95 -13.56
C ASN A 1027 -0.92 28.54 -13.64
N ARG A 1028 -1.20 27.92 -12.49
CA ARG A 1028 -1.79 26.58 -12.44
C ARG A 1028 -3.30 26.62 -12.72
N ILE A 1029 -3.99 27.63 -12.20
CA ILE A 1029 -5.41 27.84 -12.51
C ILE A 1029 -5.60 28.06 -14.01
N LEU A 1030 -4.79 28.91 -14.65
CA LEU A 1030 -4.86 29.14 -16.09
C LEU A 1030 -4.54 27.87 -16.90
N ASP A 1031 -3.61 27.03 -16.46
CA ASP A 1031 -3.38 25.70 -17.07
C ASP A 1031 -4.65 24.84 -17.02
N MET A 1032 -5.32 24.79 -15.86
CA MET A 1032 -6.56 24.02 -15.68
C MET A 1032 -7.73 24.59 -16.47
N SER A 1033 -7.85 25.91 -16.53
CA SER A 1033 -8.87 26.59 -17.35
C SER A 1033 -8.68 26.28 -18.83
N PHE A 1034 -7.45 26.22 -19.33
CA PHE A 1034 -7.17 25.84 -20.73
C PHE A 1034 -7.59 24.40 -21.05
N ILE A 1035 -7.55 23.49 -20.08
CA ILE A 1035 -7.97 22.10 -20.25
C ILE A 1035 -9.49 22.01 -20.29
N TYR A 1036 -10.17 22.68 -19.36
CA TYR A 1036 -11.61 22.53 -19.17
C TYR A 1036 -12.45 23.54 -19.95
N VAL A 1037 -11.84 24.48 -20.68
CA VAL A 1037 -12.58 25.47 -21.47
C VAL A 1037 -13.58 24.86 -22.47
N PRO A 1038 -13.32 23.72 -23.17
CA PRO A 1038 -14.32 23.13 -24.07
C PRO A 1038 -15.55 22.63 -23.30
N TYR A 1039 -15.34 22.02 -22.12
CA TYR A 1039 -16.41 21.58 -21.22
C TYR A 1039 -17.18 22.76 -20.64
N LEU A 1040 -16.50 23.85 -20.27
CA LEU A 1040 -17.16 25.05 -19.75
C LEU A 1040 -17.98 25.76 -20.83
N GLN A 1041 -17.49 25.84 -22.07
CA GLN A 1041 -18.27 26.34 -23.20
C GLN A 1041 -19.51 25.48 -23.48
N GLU A 1042 -19.37 24.15 -23.42
CA GLU A 1042 -20.50 23.23 -23.55
C GLU A 1042 -21.49 23.36 -22.38
N ALA A 1043 -21.01 23.54 -21.15
CA ALA A 1043 -21.83 23.81 -19.98
C ALA A 1043 -22.59 25.14 -20.10
N THR A 1044 -21.98 26.19 -20.70
CA THR A 1044 -22.68 27.43 -21.06
C THR A 1044 -23.79 27.16 -22.07
N LYS A 1045 -23.52 26.42 -23.15
CA LYS A 1045 -24.53 26.08 -24.17
C LYS A 1045 -25.71 25.30 -23.58
N ARG A 1046 -25.44 24.39 -22.64
CA ARG A 1046 -26.44 23.59 -21.92
C ARG A 1046 -27.14 24.36 -20.78
N GLY A 1047 -26.78 25.61 -20.53
CA GLY A 1047 -27.40 26.47 -19.51
C GLY A 1047 -26.99 26.16 -18.06
N TYR A 1048 -25.87 25.47 -17.85
CA TYR A 1048 -25.37 25.14 -16.51
C TYR A 1048 -24.51 26.24 -15.88
N LEU A 1049 -23.96 27.15 -16.69
CA LEU A 1049 -23.20 28.32 -16.22
C LEU A 1049 -24.04 29.59 -16.31
N SER A 1050 -23.86 30.48 -15.34
CA SER A 1050 -24.44 31.82 -15.40
C SER A 1050 -23.84 32.62 -16.56
N GLU A 1051 -24.58 33.62 -17.06
CA GLU A 1051 -24.08 34.55 -18.09
C GLU A 1051 -22.76 35.20 -17.64
N SER A 1052 -22.67 35.63 -16.37
CA SER A 1052 -21.45 36.19 -15.81
C SER A 1052 -20.26 35.24 -15.78
N ASP A 1053 -20.49 33.95 -15.53
CA ASP A 1053 -19.43 32.94 -15.48
C ASP A 1053 -18.91 32.61 -16.88
N SER A 1054 -19.78 32.63 -17.89
CA SER A 1054 -19.42 32.36 -19.29
C SER A 1054 -18.44 33.39 -19.88
N HIS A 1055 -18.38 34.59 -19.31
CA HIS A 1055 -17.55 35.69 -19.80
C HIS A 1055 -16.11 35.70 -19.27
N TRP A 1056 -15.72 34.78 -18.38
CA TRP A 1056 -14.36 34.70 -17.82
C TRP A 1056 -13.84 36.05 -17.31
N GLN A 1057 -14.66 36.74 -16.51
CA GLN A 1057 -14.35 38.10 -16.03
C GLN A 1057 -12.93 38.16 -15.41
N GLY A 1058 -12.14 39.16 -15.79
CA GLY A 1058 -10.76 39.35 -15.33
C GLY A 1058 -9.68 38.69 -16.21
N LEU A 1059 -10.04 37.75 -17.10
CA LEU A 1059 -9.06 37.11 -18.00
C LEU A 1059 -8.38 38.12 -18.93
N ALA A 1060 -9.16 39.02 -19.52
CA ALA A 1060 -8.64 40.10 -20.36
C ALA A 1060 -7.74 41.06 -19.57
N ASP A 1061 -8.07 41.39 -18.32
CA ASP A 1061 -7.24 42.25 -17.47
C ASP A 1061 -5.87 41.61 -17.21
N ILE A 1062 -5.81 40.30 -16.99
CA ILE A 1062 -4.54 39.55 -16.85
C ILE A 1062 -3.77 39.55 -18.18
N ALA A 1063 -4.44 39.27 -19.31
CA ALA A 1063 -3.79 39.19 -20.63
C ALA A 1063 -3.16 40.54 -21.08
N HIS A 1064 -3.74 41.66 -20.66
CA HIS A 1064 -3.28 43.01 -20.99
C HIS A 1064 -2.38 43.64 -19.90
N ALA A 1065 -2.06 42.93 -18.82
CA ALA A 1065 -1.19 43.44 -17.77
C ALA A 1065 0.21 43.82 -18.32
N LYS A 1066 0.76 44.94 -17.84
CA LYS A 1066 2.07 45.46 -18.30
C LYS A 1066 3.26 44.58 -17.88
N VAL A 1067 3.09 43.80 -16.81
CA VAL A 1067 4.14 42.94 -16.24
C VAL A 1067 4.38 41.74 -17.17
N LYS A 1068 5.61 41.60 -17.69
CA LYS A 1068 6.00 40.39 -18.43
C LYS A 1068 6.07 39.21 -17.48
N SER A 1069 5.11 38.29 -17.57
CA SER A 1069 5.10 37.04 -16.80
C SER A 1069 4.48 35.89 -17.59
N THR A 1070 4.79 34.66 -17.18
CA THR A 1070 4.21 33.45 -17.76
C THR A 1070 2.67 33.44 -17.68
N ALA A 1071 2.11 33.99 -16.61
CA ALA A 1071 0.66 34.08 -16.41
C ALA A 1071 -0.02 34.94 -17.48
N VAL A 1072 0.62 36.07 -17.86
CA VAL A 1072 0.11 36.97 -18.91
C VAL A 1072 0.09 36.27 -20.26
N ASN A 1073 1.14 35.52 -20.60
CA ASN A 1073 1.18 34.76 -21.86
C ASN A 1073 0.12 33.65 -21.90
N LYS A 1074 -0.07 32.92 -20.80
CA LYS A 1074 -1.13 31.90 -20.69
C LYS A 1074 -2.53 32.50 -20.77
N ALA A 1075 -2.76 33.64 -20.13
CA ALA A 1075 -4.03 34.36 -20.21
C ALA A 1075 -4.33 34.85 -21.63
N ARG A 1076 -3.31 35.32 -22.39
CA ARG A 1076 -3.47 35.64 -23.82
C ARG A 1076 -3.85 34.43 -24.65
N GLN A 1077 -3.16 33.30 -24.45
CA GLN A 1077 -3.47 32.05 -25.16
C GLN A 1077 -4.90 31.56 -24.86
N LEU A 1078 -5.31 31.60 -23.59
CA LEU A 1078 -6.66 31.22 -23.20
C LEU A 1078 -7.71 32.19 -23.77
N LEU A 1079 -7.43 33.50 -23.77
CA LEU A 1079 -8.31 34.51 -24.35
C LEU A 1079 -8.43 34.37 -25.88
N GLU A 1080 -7.36 33.98 -26.56
CA GLU A 1080 -7.37 33.65 -27.99
C GLU A 1080 -8.15 32.36 -28.26
N PHE A 1081 -8.05 31.36 -27.39
CA PHE A 1081 -8.77 30.08 -27.53
C PHE A 1081 -10.28 30.24 -27.33
N ILE A 1082 -10.71 31.14 -26.44
CA ILE A 1082 -12.13 31.39 -26.15
C ILE A 1082 -12.84 32.18 -27.27
N LYS A 1083 -12.08 32.95 -28.06
CA LYS A 1083 -12.58 33.73 -29.20
C LYS A 1083 -12.73 32.85 -30.43
#